data_AF-A0A8H4U9M1-F1
#
_entry.id   AF-A0A8H4U9M1-F1
#
_cell.length_a   1.000
_cell.length_b   1.000
_cell.length_c   1.000
_cell.angle_alpha   90.00
_cell.angle_beta   90.00
_cell.angle_gamma   90.00
#
_symmetry.space_group_name_H-M   'P 1'
#
loop_
_entity.id
_entity.type
_entity.pdbx_description
1 polymer ?
#
loop_
_entity_poly.entity_id
_entity_poly.type
_entity_poly.pdbx_seq_one_letter_code
_entity_poly.pdbx_strand_id
1 'polypeptide(L)'
;MKPVQIGCYSAFWGDSPFAIKQFLDPDTPGPDYVVADYLAELTMGLLARSARSKSREAHQERTNTGFISEFLDLALAPHLNVIIQKGVKIVTNAGGLDPVGLKNAIIAHVEKRGLGGKLNIASVSGDNLLSNISDLKDQGQFSGFDPLSGDIREDMFTHESNLLSLNAYLGAEPITVALQQGADIVITGRCVDSALVTGPLAFEFGWNFDTSQQSLDRLASASLAGHIVECGSQATGGNYTDWKQSAFSPNGGWSNMGYPILTYNEDNTFEITKPDKTGGVVDCQGVCEQMLYEVLDPHNYVLPDVVLDLTQVQLQQIGVDRVSARGAKGKPPTPWLKCTAVEQNGHRTLVDFVVCGEEAESKAKWLSEAIIRRTNAIATSQSKDPMAIAPNDFETIIIGAEHSLGVITANKSERKEIVLRVAARHKNRSVLDILAKEVAPFLTNSCPGIFLLTSGRPKVGPNFTASSIMVKRGAVTPLVHLGTRTGHTMVPLSDEHCQPIQAAKSHTVSHGPSGSLDLGLPGTKLIDIAYGRSGDKGDTANIAIIARKPEFYPDILEQVTPELIYSRFRHFIALGGKVTRFEVPGVHAVNFVLTKSLGGGGLSSLRLDRYAIAGATGNLGAKVTEGFLQPSFRDRFSDVILLARSRSPNAEKLVQHGASLRLYAENNLGEALTGVDVLINTVGPTGHHFKEALLRSIVGSDVKLYFPSEFGVDHYVHDFSHDEWDAKKAHFQLASELIPNVRTCRVYAGLFLEDSIGPWFGFDTKRGRYEAVGDPDQKTSYTSMYDVGRALAILASQPVDTIPPEVHLSGDSKSMTEISELMEANGAGSIHVTSVPLESYKAGVLARPSATPERYLRFLMGEGKIQHSIDGIGNQNGIVQVTGGLSIWMSISQFASETKGRPWGEAEWELVD
;
A
#
# COMPACT_ATOMS: atom_id res chain seq x y z
N MET A 1 18.80 -40.05 10.78
CA MET A 1 17.39 -39.61 10.86
C MET A 1 16.98 -38.92 9.54
N LYS A 2 15.68 -38.69 9.29
CA LYS A 2 15.21 -37.92 8.12
C LYS A 2 15.59 -36.43 8.32
N PRO A 3 15.97 -35.69 7.26
CA PRO A 3 16.11 -34.24 7.34
C PRO A 3 14.80 -33.56 7.76
N VAL A 4 14.90 -32.45 8.49
CA VAL A 4 13.74 -31.66 8.97
C VAL A 4 13.57 -30.44 8.08
N GLN A 5 12.36 -30.23 7.55
CA GLN A 5 12.02 -29.07 6.72
C GLN A 5 11.20 -28.04 7.51
N ILE A 6 11.60 -26.78 7.42
CA ILE A 6 10.97 -25.67 8.12
C ILE A 6 10.73 -24.50 7.14
N GLY A 7 9.50 -24.06 6.99
CA GLY A 7 9.16 -22.83 6.27
C GLY A 7 9.05 -21.64 7.22
N CYS A 8 9.61 -20.48 6.89
CA CYS A 8 9.45 -19.26 7.68
C CYS A 8 8.73 -18.19 6.86
N TYR A 9 7.61 -17.63 7.34
CA TYR A 9 6.75 -16.76 6.52
C TYR A 9 6.59 -15.31 7.02
N SER A 10 7.27 -14.91 8.10
CA SER A 10 7.07 -13.59 8.71
C SER A 10 8.34 -13.04 9.35
N ALA A 11 8.50 -11.72 9.27
CA ALA A 11 9.57 -10.95 9.90
C ALA A 11 9.13 -10.19 11.17
N PHE A 12 7.90 -9.67 11.21
CA PHE A 12 7.39 -8.84 12.31
C PHE A 12 5.87 -8.62 12.17
N TRP A 13 5.24 -8.04 13.19
CA TRP A 13 3.83 -7.62 13.12
C TRP A 13 3.61 -6.49 12.11
N GLY A 14 3.11 -6.86 10.93
CA GLY A 14 2.90 -5.98 9.78
C GLY A 14 3.42 -6.57 8.47
N ASP A 15 4.21 -7.65 8.54
CA ASP A 15 4.56 -8.46 7.37
C ASP A 15 3.32 -9.21 6.82
N SER A 16 3.43 -9.77 5.61
CA SER A 16 2.32 -10.37 4.88
C SER A 16 1.77 -11.63 5.57
N PRO A 17 0.55 -11.59 6.14
CA PRO A 17 -0.04 -12.79 6.74
C PRO A 17 -0.39 -13.85 5.70
N PHE A 18 -0.42 -13.48 4.42
CA PHE A 18 -0.75 -14.38 3.31
C PHE A 18 0.43 -15.21 2.83
N ALA A 19 1.66 -14.92 3.28
CA ALA A 19 2.86 -15.68 2.88
C ALA A 19 2.80 -17.15 3.32
N ILE A 20 2.12 -17.44 4.45
CA ILE A 20 1.96 -18.81 4.97
C ILE A 20 1.37 -19.78 3.93
N LYS A 21 0.53 -19.29 3.01
CA LYS A 21 -0.11 -20.12 1.98
C LYS A 21 0.90 -20.80 1.06
N GLN A 22 2.10 -20.21 0.90
CA GLN A 22 3.16 -20.77 0.05
C GLN A 22 3.65 -22.14 0.55
N PHE A 23 3.47 -22.43 1.85
CA PHE A 23 3.86 -23.68 2.49
C PHE A 23 2.68 -24.66 2.66
N LEU A 24 1.46 -24.22 2.36
CA LEU A 24 0.20 -24.94 2.64
C LEU A 24 -0.61 -25.20 1.37
N ASP A 25 0.06 -25.29 0.21
CA ASP A 25 -0.58 -25.72 -1.03
C ASP A 25 -1.06 -27.18 -0.89
N PRO A 26 -2.36 -27.49 -1.11
CA PRO A 26 -2.88 -28.85 -1.02
C PRO A 26 -2.13 -29.86 -1.90
N ASP A 27 -1.63 -29.44 -3.06
CA ASP A 27 -1.09 -30.31 -4.11
C ASP A 27 0.41 -30.59 -3.99
N THR A 28 1.13 -29.89 -3.12
CA THR A 28 2.56 -30.11 -2.87
C THR A 28 2.83 -30.59 -1.43
N PRO A 29 3.88 -31.38 -1.18
CA PRO A 29 4.28 -31.69 0.19
C PRO A 29 4.58 -30.41 0.98
N GLY A 30 3.99 -30.27 2.17
CA GLY A 30 4.32 -29.16 3.08
C GLY A 30 5.59 -29.46 3.89
N PRO A 31 6.22 -28.44 4.51
CA PRO A 31 7.33 -28.65 5.44
C PRO A 31 6.85 -29.35 6.72
N ASP A 32 7.78 -29.92 7.50
CA ASP A 32 7.44 -30.54 8.79
C ASP A 32 6.99 -29.46 9.81
N TYR A 33 7.59 -28.26 9.73
CA TYR A 33 7.25 -27.10 10.55
C TYR A 33 7.03 -25.82 9.73
N VAL A 34 6.17 -24.94 10.23
CA VAL A 34 6.07 -23.55 9.78
C VAL A 34 6.30 -22.62 10.97
N VAL A 35 7.21 -21.67 10.81
CA VAL A 35 7.57 -20.71 11.87
C VAL A 35 7.22 -19.29 11.46
N ALA A 36 6.95 -18.44 12.46
CA ALA A 36 6.60 -17.05 12.23
C ALA A 36 7.04 -16.14 13.37
N ASP A 37 7.87 -15.17 13.04
CA ASP A 37 8.23 -14.06 13.92
C ASP A 37 7.30 -12.86 13.71
N TYR A 38 6.81 -12.31 14.82
CA TYR A 38 5.95 -11.15 14.90
C TYR A 38 6.51 -10.03 15.80
N LEU A 39 7.56 -10.28 16.58
CA LEU A 39 7.97 -9.39 17.66
C LEU A 39 9.19 -8.55 17.28
N ALA A 40 9.01 -7.55 16.43
CA ALA A 40 9.96 -6.44 16.34
C ALA A 40 9.97 -5.61 17.65
N GLU A 41 11.03 -4.83 17.85
CA GLU A 41 11.23 -4.06 19.10
C GLU A 41 10.08 -3.07 19.38
N LEU A 42 9.51 -2.46 18.34
CA LEU A 42 8.36 -1.55 18.44
C LEU A 42 7.04 -2.27 18.78
N THR A 43 6.88 -3.52 18.35
CA THR A 43 5.64 -4.31 18.50
C THR A 43 5.20 -4.38 19.95
N MET A 44 6.14 -4.62 20.87
CA MET A 44 5.85 -4.75 22.30
C MET A 44 5.26 -3.47 22.91
N GLY A 45 5.78 -2.30 22.53
CA GLY A 45 5.25 -1.01 22.96
C GLY A 45 3.83 -0.73 22.46
N LEU A 46 3.55 -1.12 21.21
CA LEU A 46 2.22 -0.99 20.61
C LEU A 46 1.20 -1.91 21.29
N LEU A 47 1.55 -3.17 21.53
CA LEU A 47 0.72 -4.13 22.27
C LEU A 47 0.46 -3.65 23.70
N ALA A 48 1.50 -3.17 24.39
CA ALA A 48 1.37 -2.67 25.77
C ALA A 48 0.43 -1.46 25.86
N ARG A 49 0.51 -0.54 24.88
CA ARG A 49 -0.41 0.60 24.82
C ARG A 49 -1.83 0.17 24.51
N SER A 50 -2.02 -0.72 23.54
CA SER A 50 -3.34 -1.26 23.19
C SER A 50 -4.01 -1.88 24.42
N ALA A 51 -3.28 -2.73 25.14
CA ALA A 51 -3.74 -3.37 26.37
C ALA A 51 -4.13 -2.37 27.47
N ARG A 52 -3.36 -1.28 27.67
CA ARG A 52 -3.62 -0.28 28.72
C ARG A 52 -4.75 0.71 28.39
N SER A 53 -4.96 1.02 27.11
CA SER A 53 -5.93 2.03 26.65
C SER A 53 -7.41 1.72 26.97
N LYS A 54 -7.73 0.46 27.27
CA LYS A 54 -9.09 0.01 27.64
C LYS A 54 -9.53 0.31 29.06
N SER A 55 -8.62 0.76 29.93
CA SER A 55 -8.99 1.18 31.29
C SER A 55 -9.85 2.46 31.35
N ARG A 56 -10.15 3.10 30.19
CA ARG A 56 -10.89 4.37 30.15
C ARG A 56 -12.15 4.42 29.26
N GLU A 57 -12.33 3.54 28.28
CA GLU A 57 -13.49 3.60 27.35
C GLU A 57 -14.06 2.20 27.09
N ALA A 58 -14.97 1.77 27.98
CA ALA A 58 -15.80 0.61 27.75
C ALA A 58 -16.97 1.04 26.85
N HIS A 59 -16.96 0.71 25.55
CA HIS A 59 -18.14 0.55 24.67
C HIS A 59 -17.68 0.17 23.24
N GLN A 60 -17.17 -1.06 23.07
CA GLN A 60 -17.31 -1.87 21.83
C GLN A 60 -16.61 -3.23 22.01
N GLU A 61 -17.31 -4.31 21.69
CA GLU A 61 -16.93 -5.72 21.83
C GLU A 61 -15.80 -6.16 20.86
N ARG A 62 -14.66 -5.47 20.86
CA ARG A 62 -13.41 -6.04 20.35
C ARG A 62 -12.51 -6.37 21.52
N THR A 63 -12.44 -7.65 21.88
CA THR A 63 -11.51 -8.23 22.85
C THR A 63 -10.06 -8.17 22.32
N ASN A 64 -9.51 -6.97 22.11
CA ASN A 64 -8.09 -6.82 21.84
C ASN A 64 -7.27 -7.07 23.12
N THR A 65 -6.45 -8.11 23.06
CA THR A 65 -5.68 -8.82 24.09
C THR A 65 -4.20 -8.47 23.93
N GLY A 66 -3.32 -8.83 24.87
CA GLY A 66 -1.89 -8.52 24.77
C GLY A 66 -1.12 -9.25 23.65
N PHE A 67 -1.82 -9.87 22.69
CA PHE A 67 -1.30 -10.72 21.63
C PHE A 67 -1.76 -10.26 20.25
N ILE A 68 -1.21 -10.85 19.19
CA ILE A 68 -1.48 -10.46 17.80
C ILE A 68 -2.61 -11.31 17.22
N SER A 69 -3.83 -10.77 17.21
CA SER A 69 -5.03 -11.46 16.70
C SER A 69 -4.94 -11.86 15.23
N GLU A 70 -4.22 -11.08 14.43
CA GLU A 70 -4.07 -11.27 13.00
C GLU A 70 -3.41 -12.60 12.64
N PHE A 71 -2.55 -13.14 13.53
CA PHE A 71 -2.02 -14.49 13.37
C PHE A 71 -3.14 -15.52 13.34
N LEU A 72 -4.07 -15.47 14.31
CA LEU A 72 -5.22 -16.37 14.34
C LEU A 72 -6.13 -16.12 13.13
N ASP A 73 -6.53 -14.87 12.91
CA ASP A 73 -7.60 -14.55 11.96
C ASP A 73 -7.18 -14.72 10.50
N LEU A 74 -5.94 -14.34 10.16
CA LEU A 74 -5.47 -14.24 8.78
C LEU A 74 -4.49 -15.36 8.38
N ALA A 75 -3.67 -15.85 9.31
CA ALA A 75 -2.66 -16.86 8.99
C ALA A 75 -3.09 -18.29 9.38
N LEU A 76 -3.66 -18.48 10.57
CA LEU A 76 -3.99 -19.82 11.06
C LEU A 76 -5.39 -20.28 10.61
N ALA A 77 -6.43 -19.50 10.94
CA ALA A 77 -7.82 -19.89 10.75
C ALA A 77 -8.20 -20.26 9.30
N PRO A 78 -7.72 -19.55 8.25
CA PRO A 78 -8.01 -19.93 6.87
C PRO A 78 -7.43 -21.29 6.46
N HIS A 79 -6.35 -21.73 7.11
CA HIS A 79 -5.56 -22.89 6.68
C HIS A 79 -5.61 -24.09 7.63
N LEU A 80 -6.36 -24.01 8.75
CA LEU A 80 -6.48 -25.07 9.77
C LEU A 80 -6.71 -26.48 9.21
N ASN A 81 -7.61 -26.64 8.24
CA ASN A 81 -7.92 -27.96 7.68
C ASN A 81 -6.70 -28.57 6.97
N VAL A 82 -5.96 -27.76 6.20
CA VAL A 82 -4.78 -28.22 5.46
C VAL A 82 -3.64 -28.53 6.43
N ILE A 83 -3.47 -27.70 7.47
CA ILE A 83 -2.48 -27.92 8.53
C ILE A 83 -2.72 -29.28 9.21
N ILE A 84 -3.96 -29.56 9.61
CA ILE A 84 -4.36 -30.84 10.21
C ILE A 84 -4.15 -32.00 9.24
N GLN A 85 -4.58 -31.87 7.99
CA GLN A 85 -4.47 -32.91 6.97
C GLN A 85 -3.02 -33.30 6.68
N LYS A 86 -2.12 -32.30 6.60
CA LYS A 86 -0.70 -32.51 6.32
C LYS A 86 0.13 -32.82 7.57
N GLY A 87 -0.40 -32.55 8.77
CA GLY A 87 0.32 -32.73 10.03
C GLY A 87 1.43 -31.70 10.24
N VAL A 88 1.29 -30.50 9.66
CA VAL A 88 2.26 -29.41 9.80
C VAL A 88 2.19 -28.85 11.21
N LYS A 89 3.34 -28.73 11.89
CA LYS A 89 3.42 -28.08 13.20
C LYS A 89 3.76 -26.59 13.07
N ILE A 90 3.27 -25.76 13.99
CA ILE A 90 3.51 -24.31 13.96
C ILE A 90 4.21 -23.85 15.23
N VAL A 91 5.24 -23.01 15.09
CA VAL A 91 5.90 -22.33 16.22
C VAL A 91 5.96 -20.83 15.95
N THR A 92 5.44 -20.02 16.87
CA THR A 92 5.38 -18.56 16.68
C THR A 92 5.48 -17.79 17.99
N ASN A 93 5.99 -16.57 17.93
CA ASN A 93 5.99 -15.61 19.05
C ASN A 93 4.84 -14.59 18.98
N ALA A 94 3.79 -14.84 18.16
CA ALA A 94 2.60 -14.00 18.05
C ALA A 94 1.83 -13.78 19.37
N GLY A 95 2.18 -14.53 20.42
CA GLY A 95 1.64 -14.36 21.77
C GLY A 95 1.98 -13.01 22.40
N GLY A 96 3.08 -12.36 21.99
CA GLY A 96 3.44 -11.02 22.45
C GLY A 96 3.48 -10.92 23.97
N LEU A 97 2.63 -10.07 24.55
CA LEU A 97 2.50 -9.88 26.00
C LEU A 97 1.57 -10.90 26.68
N ASP A 98 0.76 -11.65 25.91
CA ASP A 98 -0.24 -12.59 26.42
C ASP A 98 -0.30 -13.91 25.60
N PRO A 99 0.77 -14.72 25.63
CA PRO A 99 0.82 -15.99 24.90
C PRO A 99 -0.24 -17.00 25.35
N VAL A 100 -0.62 -16.99 26.63
CA VAL A 100 -1.69 -17.85 27.17
C VAL A 100 -3.05 -17.45 26.62
N GLY A 101 -3.31 -16.14 26.51
CA GLY A 101 -4.53 -15.62 25.89
C GLY A 101 -4.68 -16.05 24.44
N LEU A 102 -3.60 -15.97 23.64
CA LEU A 102 -3.65 -16.39 22.23
C LEU A 102 -3.91 -17.89 22.10
N LYS A 103 -3.24 -18.71 22.93
CA LYS A 103 -3.52 -20.16 23.00
C LYS A 103 -5.01 -20.43 23.26
N ASN A 104 -5.59 -19.77 24.26
CA ASN A 104 -7.00 -19.96 24.60
C ASN A 104 -7.94 -19.51 23.48
N ALA A 105 -7.62 -18.42 22.79
CA ALA A 105 -8.37 -17.94 21.64
C ALA A 105 -8.35 -18.94 20.47
N ILE A 106 -7.19 -19.55 20.20
CA ILE A 106 -7.06 -20.58 19.15
C ILE A 106 -7.83 -21.85 19.55
N ILE A 107 -7.73 -22.31 20.80
CA ILE A 107 -8.51 -23.47 21.29
C ILE A 107 -10.01 -23.23 21.07
N ALA A 108 -10.52 -22.08 21.51
CA ALA A 108 -11.93 -21.74 21.34
C ALA A 108 -12.34 -21.68 19.86
N HIS A 109 -11.46 -21.19 18.98
CA HIS A 109 -11.71 -21.15 17.54
C HIS A 109 -11.77 -22.56 16.93
N VAL A 110 -10.84 -23.44 17.30
CA VAL A 110 -10.78 -24.84 16.84
C VAL A 110 -12.02 -25.61 17.31
N GLU A 111 -12.44 -25.44 18.56
CA GLU A 111 -13.67 -26.04 19.10
C GLU A 111 -14.91 -25.55 18.35
N LYS A 112 -15.03 -24.23 18.10
CA LYS A 112 -16.15 -23.64 17.35
C LYS A 112 -16.26 -24.18 15.91
N ARG A 113 -15.15 -24.61 15.31
CA ARG A 113 -15.13 -25.24 13.97
C ARG A 113 -15.42 -26.74 13.99
N GLY A 114 -15.68 -27.34 15.14
CA GLY A 114 -15.88 -28.79 15.27
C GLY A 114 -14.58 -29.59 15.11
N LEU A 115 -13.42 -28.94 15.25
CA LEU A 115 -12.09 -29.56 15.14
C LEU A 115 -11.48 -29.83 16.54
N GLY A 116 -12.29 -29.82 17.59
CA GLY A 116 -11.85 -30.06 18.97
C GLY A 116 -11.08 -31.37 19.11
N GLY A 117 -9.95 -31.32 19.83
CA GLY A 117 -9.08 -32.48 20.05
C GLY A 117 -8.25 -32.92 18.84
N LYS A 118 -8.31 -32.20 17.70
CA LYS A 118 -7.47 -32.48 16.53
C LYS A 118 -6.07 -31.84 16.59
N LEU A 119 -5.90 -30.83 17.44
CA LEU A 119 -4.65 -30.10 17.63
C LEU A 119 -4.40 -29.89 19.12
N ASN A 120 -3.18 -30.14 19.56
CA ASN A 120 -2.66 -29.78 20.86
C ASN A 120 -1.95 -28.43 20.76
N ILE A 121 -2.40 -27.46 21.55
CA ILE A 121 -1.88 -26.09 21.48
C ILE A 121 -1.21 -25.76 22.80
N ALA A 122 0.05 -25.36 22.77
CA ALA A 122 0.82 -24.96 23.93
C ALA A 122 1.20 -23.47 23.87
N SER A 123 1.37 -22.86 25.03
CA SER A 123 1.97 -21.53 25.15
C SER A 123 3.18 -21.53 26.07
N VAL A 124 4.19 -20.73 25.74
CA VAL A 124 5.36 -20.43 26.57
C VAL A 124 5.24 -19.01 27.11
N SER A 125 5.20 -18.87 28.43
CA SER A 125 5.21 -17.58 29.15
C SER A 125 6.40 -17.50 30.11
N GLY A 126 6.52 -16.40 30.86
CA GLY A 126 7.61 -16.19 31.85
C GLY A 126 8.71 -15.24 31.36
N ASP A 127 8.59 -14.74 30.13
CA ASP A 127 9.41 -13.69 29.57
C ASP A 127 9.07 -12.30 30.16
N ASN A 128 7.80 -12.04 30.46
CA ASN A 128 7.35 -10.76 31.00
C ASN A 128 7.71 -10.61 32.49
N LEU A 129 8.67 -9.75 32.79
CA LEU A 129 9.20 -9.52 34.15
C LEU A 129 8.59 -8.29 34.84
N LEU A 130 7.67 -7.59 34.17
CA LEU A 130 7.18 -6.27 34.62
C LEU A 130 6.53 -6.33 36.00
N SER A 131 5.81 -7.40 36.34
CA SER A 131 5.14 -7.55 37.65
C SER A 131 6.13 -7.76 38.80
N ASN A 132 7.33 -8.26 38.53
CA ASN A 132 8.31 -8.67 39.54
C ASN A 132 9.54 -7.74 39.54
N ILE A 133 9.47 -6.61 38.83
CA ILE A 133 10.63 -5.73 38.60
C ILE A 133 11.26 -5.23 39.90
N SER A 134 10.46 -4.83 40.89
CA SER A 134 10.95 -4.31 42.17
C SER A 134 11.74 -5.38 42.93
N ASP A 135 11.19 -6.59 43.05
CA ASP A 135 11.85 -7.71 43.74
C ASP A 135 13.15 -8.12 43.05
N LEU A 136 13.14 -8.23 41.72
CA LEU A 136 14.31 -8.60 40.92
C LEU A 136 15.42 -7.54 41.01
N LYS A 137 15.04 -6.27 41.05
CA LYS A 137 15.97 -5.14 41.21
C LYS A 137 16.60 -5.15 42.60
N ASP A 138 15.81 -5.30 43.65
CA ASP A 138 16.29 -5.33 45.05
C ASP A 138 17.25 -6.51 45.29
N GLN A 139 17.07 -7.60 44.56
CA GLN A 139 17.96 -8.77 44.58
C GLN A 139 19.21 -8.62 43.69
N GLY A 140 19.39 -7.51 42.98
CA GLY A 140 20.53 -7.29 42.08
C GLY A 140 20.56 -8.28 40.91
N GLN A 141 19.39 -8.61 40.34
CA GLN A 141 19.24 -9.56 39.22
C GLN A 141 19.42 -8.91 37.85
N PHE A 142 19.56 -7.59 37.78
CA PHE A 142 19.70 -6.85 36.53
C PHE A 142 21.04 -6.14 36.41
N SER A 143 21.43 -5.83 35.17
CA SER A 143 22.61 -5.04 34.85
C SER A 143 22.35 -4.19 33.60
N GLY A 144 22.88 -2.97 33.55
CA GLY A 144 22.86 -2.15 32.34
C GLY A 144 23.81 -2.73 31.30
N PHE A 145 23.50 -2.54 30.01
CA PHE A 145 24.32 -3.07 28.92
C PHE A 145 24.36 -2.10 27.75
N ASP A 146 25.55 -1.82 27.25
CA ASP A 146 25.77 -1.09 26.01
C ASP A 146 25.85 -2.08 24.84
N PRO A 147 24.85 -2.15 23.94
CA PRO A 147 24.92 -3.03 22.78
C PRO A 147 25.92 -2.59 21.72
N LEU A 148 26.50 -1.37 21.79
CA LEU A 148 27.50 -0.89 20.82
C LEU A 148 28.94 -1.15 21.28
N SER A 149 29.21 -1.07 22.59
CA SER A 149 30.55 -1.33 23.16
C SER A 149 30.67 -2.68 23.85
N GLY A 150 29.56 -3.32 24.21
CA GLY A 150 29.53 -4.54 25.04
C GLY A 150 29.75 -4.28 26.53
N ASP A 151 29.83 -3.02 26.96
CA ASP A 151 30.12 -2.67 28.35
C ASP A 151 28.91 -2.82 29.27
N ILE A 152 29.19 -3.26 30.50
CA ILE A 152 28.21 -3.24 31.59
C ILE A 152 28.07 -1.81 32.11
N ARG A 153 26.83 -1.34 32.24
CA ARG A 153 26.52 -0.02 32.80
C ARG A 153 25.83 -0.15 34.17
N GLU A 154 26.04 0.84 35.02
CA GLU A 154 25.34 0.95 36.31
C GLU A 154 23.88 1.42 36.14
N ASP A 155 23.55 2.11 35.04
CA ASP A 155 22.20 2.60 34.74
C ASP A 155 21.39 1.60 33.91
N MET A 156 20.18 1.27 34.37
CA MET A 156 19.26 0.35 33.67
C MET A 156 18.12 1.08 32.96
N PHE A 157 17.36 1.88 33.72
CA PHE A 157 16.15 2.58 33.29
C PHE A 157 16.04 3.92 34.01
N THR A 158 15.47 4.93 33.34
CA THR A 158 15.37 6.27 33.93
C THR A 158 14.25 6.39 34.97
N HIS A 159 13.10 5.73 34.75
CA HIS A 159 11.95 5.77 35.65
C HIS A 159 11.05 4.52 35.53
N GLU A 160 11.00 3.68 36.58
CA GLU A 160 10.18 2.45 36.62
C GLU A 160 8.68 2.67 36.32
N SER A 161 8.12 3.82 36.73
CA SER A 161 6.71 4.14 36.53
C SER A 161 6.30 4.34 35.07
N ASN A 162 7.25 4.56 34.16
CA ASN A 162 6.99 4.81 32.75
C ASN A 162 7.14 3.55 31.87
N LEU A 163 7.52 2.42 32.46
CA LEU A 163 7.67 1.16 31.75
C LEU A 163 6.32 0.63 31.26
N LEU A 164 6.27 0.36 29.96
CA LEU A 164 5.13 -0.25 29.28
C LEU A 164 5.25 -1.78 29.23
N SER A 165 6.46 -2.27 28.94
CA SER A 165 6.79 -3.69 28.88
C SER A 165 8.24 -3.93 29.32
N LEU A 166 8.50 -5.12 29.85
CA LEU A 166 9.83 -5.59 30.26
C LEU A 166 9.88 -7.10 29.99
N ASN A 167 10.57 -7.52 28.93
CA ASN A 167 10.51 -8.90 28.45
C ASN A 167 11.91 -9.47 28.19
N ALA A 168 12.22 -10.59 28.83
CA ALA A 168 13.45 -11.36 28.62
C ALA A 168 13.35 -12.17 27.31
N TYR A 169 14.47 -12.28 26.59
CA TYR A 169 14.55 -13.10 25.39
C TYR A 169 14.81 -14.55 25.83
N LEU A 170 13.75 -15.36 25.83
CA LEU A 170 13.85 -16.79 26.09
C LEU A 170 14.54 -17.53 24.93
N GLY A 171 15.11 -18.68 25.24
CA GLY A 171 15.70 -19.61 24.28
C GLY A 171 14.74 -20.70 23.79
N ALA A 172 15.31 -21.69 23.12
CA ALA A 172 14.63 -22.81 22.47
C ALA A 172 14.20 -23.94 23.42
N GLU A 173 14.77 -24.02 24.63
CA GLU A 173 14.46 -25.08 25.60
C GLU A 173 12.95 -25.17 25.95
N PRO A 174 12.25 -24.10 26.34
CA PRO A 174 10.82 -24.20 26.64
C PRO A 174 9.95 -24.53 25.42
N ILE A 175 10.36 -24.17 24.21
CA ILE A 175 9.69 -24.56 22.96
C ILE A 175 9.85 -26.08 22.76
N THR A 176 11.06 -26.60 22.98
CA THR A 176 11.37 -28.04 22.90
C THR A 176 10.52 -28.83 23.88
N VAL A 177 10.42 -28.38 25.13
CA VAL A 177 9.57 -29.00 26.17
C VAL A 177 8.10 -29.00 25.74
N ALA A 178 7.59 -27.91 25.16
CA ALA A 178 6.22 -27.85 24.66
C ALA A 178 5.94 -28.91 23.57
N LEU A 179 6.87 -29.08 22.63
CA LEU A 179 6.79 -30.10 21.57
C LEU A 179 6.90 -31.53 22.14
N GLN A 180 7.78 -31.76 23.12
CA GLN A 180 7.89 -33.05 23.83
C GLN A 180 6.60 -33.45 24.56
N GLN A 181 5.81 -32.47 25.02
CA GLN A 181 4.49 -32.70 25.61
C GLN A 181 3.39 -32.95 24.57
N GLY A 182 3.73 -32.99 23.28
CA GLY A 182 2.84 -33.32 22.18
C GLY A 182 2.11 -32.13 21.57
N ALA A 183 2.64 -30.90 21.71
CA ALA A 183 2.07 -29.73 21.06
C ALA A 183 2.25 -29.79 19.52
N ASP A 184 1.18 -29.47 18.80
CA ASP A 184 1.17 -29.24 17.36
C ASP A 184 1.36 -27.75 17.02
N ILE A 185 0.91 -26.87 17.92
CA ILE A 185 1.10 -25.42 17.81
C ILE A 185 1.73 -24.90 19.11
N VAL A 186 2.86 -24.22 19.02
CA VAL A 186 3.55 -23.58 20.15
C VAL A 186 3.55 -22.06 19.97
N ILE A 187 3.03 -21.36 20.98
CA ILE A 187 2.90 -19.90 20.98
C ILE A 187 3.75 -19.31 22.11
N THR A 188 4.73 -18.48 21.81
CA THR A 188 5.58 -17.86 22.82
C THR A 188 5.24 -16.40 23.02
N GLY A 189 5.64 -15.85 24.17
CA GLY A 189 5.92 -14.42 24.33
C GLY A 189 7.25 -14.06 23.67
N ARG A 190 8.03 -13.17 24.28
CA ARG A 190 9.37 -12.83 23.76
C ARG A 190 10.32 -14.03 23.85
N CYS A 191 10.91 -14.39 22.72
CA CYS A 191 12.09 -15.25 22.62
C CYS A 191 13.09 -14.59 21.67
N VAL A 192 14.28 -15.16 21.54
CA VAL A 192 15.13 -14.86 20.38
C VAL A 192 14.52 -15.50 19.14
N ASP A 193 14.60 -14.81 18.01
CA ASP A 193 13.81 -15.16 16.82
C ASP A 193 14.26 -16.53 16.25
N SER A 194 15.57 -16.79 16.27
CA SER A 194 16.16 -18.09 15.94
C SER A 194 15.68 -19.27 16.80
N ALA A 195 15.17 -19.03 18.02
CA ALA A 195 14.64 -20.10 18.88
C ALA A 195 13.40 -20.77 18.29
N LEU A 196 12.64 -20.06 17.45
CA LEU A 196 11.48 -20.60 16.74
C LEU A 196 11.88 -21.76 15.80
N VAL A 197 13.13 -21.78 15.33
CA VAL A 197 13.71 -22.85 14.50
C VAL A 197 14.52 -23.83 15.36
N THR A 198 15.35 -23.34 16.29
CA THR A 198 16.18 -24.19 17.15
C THR A 198 15.35 -25.14 18.02
N GLY A 199 14.18 -24.71 18.52
CA GLY A 199 13.30 -25.53 19.35
C GLY A 199 12.77 -26.78 18.62
N PRO A 200 12.13 -26.63 17.45
CA PRO A 200 11.76 -27.76 16.58
C PRO A 200 12.91 -28.72 16.28
N LEU A 201 14.09 -28.19 15.93
CA LEU A 201 15.25 -29.03 15.61
C LEU A 201 15.74 -29.81 16.84
N ALA A 202 15.82 -29.17 18.00
CA ALA A 202 16.18 -29.84 19.25
C ALA A 202 15.17 -30.95 19.62
N PHE A 203 13.88 -30.74 19.37
CA PHE A 203 12.85 -31.75 19.56
C PHE A 203 13.03 -32.95 18.61
N GLU A 204 13.13 -32.71 17.30
CA GLU A 204 13.20 -33.78 16.29
C GLU A 204 14.46 -34.66 16.45
N PHE A 205 15.60 -34.06 16.79
CA PHE A 205 16.86 -34.78 16.96
C PHE A 205 17.14 -35.19 18.42
N GLY A 206 16.21 -34.94 19.35
CA GLY A 206 16.31 -35.35 20.75
C GLY A 206 17.51 -34.76 21.49
N TRP A 207 17.81 -33.48 21.26
CA TRP A 207 18.95 -32.80 21.88
C TRP A 207 18.68 -32.43 23.34
N ASN A 208 19.75 -32.41 24.13
CA ASN A 208 19.77 -31.80 25.46
C ASN A 208 20.50 -30.46 25.38
N PHE A 209 20.12 -29.51 26.25
CA PHE A 209 20.74 -28.19 26.36
C PHE A 209 22.00 -28.21 27.26
N ASP A 210 22.84 -29.23 27.13
CA ASP A 210 24.11 -29.33 27.85
C ASP A 210 25.24 -28.54 27.18
N THR A 211 26.35 -28.37 27.89
CA THR A 211 27.52 -27.58 27.43
C THR A 211 28.65 -28.42 26.87
N SER A 212 28.39 -29.67 26.47
CA SER A 212 29.38 -30.43 25.70
C SER A 212 29.60 -29.77 24.33
N GLN A 213 30.81 -29.84 23.79
CA GLN A 213 31.12 -29.18 22.51
C GLN A 213 30.20 -29.65 21.37
N GLN A 214 29.78 -30.92 21.38
CA GLN A 214 28.86 -31.45 20.38
C GLN A 214 27.46 -30.82 20.48
N SER A 215 26.93 -30.67 21.69
CA SER A 215 25.64 -30.00 21.94
C SER A 215 25.71 -28.52 21.59
N LEU A 216 26.80 -27.85 21.97
CA LEU A 216 27.03 -26.45 21.63
C LEU A 216 27.11 -26.23 20.11
N ASP A 217 27.84 -27.08 19.37
CA ASP A 217 27.93 -26.97 17.90
C ASP A 217 26.57 -27.23 17.22
N ARG A 218 25.73 -28.12 17.77
CA ARG A 218 24.35 -28.36 17.29
C ARG A 218 23.47 -27.14 17.51
N LEU A 219 23.45 -26.59 18.72
CA LEU A 219 22.69 -25.40 19.06
C LEU A 219 23.16 -24.19 18.24
N ALA A 220 24.46 -24.05 18.02
CA ALA A 220 25.06 -23.00 17.19
C ALA A 220 24.61 -23.11 15.73
N SER A 221 24.68 -24.31 15.13
CA SER A 221 24.25 -24.51 13.74
C SER A 221 22.74 -24.32 13.57
N ALA A 222 21.92 -24.81 14.50
CA ALA A 222 20.48 -24.59 14.49
C ALA A 222 20.11 -23.11 14.67
N SER A 223 20.81 -22.41 15.56
CA SER A 223 20.60 -20.97 15.76
C SER A 223 21.00 -20.14 14.54
N LEU A 224 22.10 -20.51 13.88
CA LEU A 224 22.49 -19.90 12.60
C LEU A 224 21.42 -20.15 11.52
N ALA A 225 20.93 -21.39 11.40
CA ALA A 225 19.88 -21.73 10.46
C ALA A 225 18.61 -20.91 10.71
N GLY A 226 18.21 -20.77 11.99
CA GLY A 226 17.11 -19.90 12.41
C GLY A 226 17.34 -18.44 12.03
N HIS A 227 18.52 -17.90 12.36
CA HIS A 227 18.90 -16.51 12.08
C HIS A 227 18.91 -16.19 10.57
N ILE A 228 19.26 -17.16 9.72
CA ILE A 228 19.23 -16.98 8.27
C ILE A 228 17.79 -16.95 7.74
N VAL A 229 16.88 -17.78 8.25
CA VAL A 229 15.51 -17.85 7.70
C VAL A 229 14.50 -16.93 8.39
N GLU A 230 14.87 -16.29 9.49
CA GLU A 230 14.06 -15.25 10.12
C GLU A 230 14.04 -13.94 9.30
N CYS A 231 13.34 -12.92 9.79
CA CYS A 231 13.19 -11.62 9.11
C CYS A 231 12.56 -11.68 7.71
N GLY A 232 11.68 -12.66 7.46
CA GLY A 232 10.82 -12.72 6.28
C GLY A 232 11.56 -13.25 5.05
N SER A 233 11.67 -12.43 3.99
CA SER A 233 12.23 -12.87 2.71
C SER A 233 13.70 -12.51 2.49
N GLN A 234 14.45 -12.12 3.53
CA GLN A 234 15.83 -11.60 3.36
C GLN A 234 16.79 -12.64 2.77
N ALA A 235 16.80 -13.88 3.28
CA ALA A 235 17.60 -14.98 2.69
C ALA A 235 17.14 -15.44 1.29
N THR A 236 16.04 -14.88 0.79
CA THR A 236 15.45 -15.17 -0.52
C THR A 236 15.37 -13.92 -1.41
N GLY A 237 16.20 -12.91 -1.14
CA GLY A 237 16.37 -11.72 -1.99
C GLY A 237 15.58 -10.49 -1.53
N GLY A 238 14.99 -10.49 -0.35
CA GLY A 238 14.52 -9.29 0.34
C GLY A 238 15.68 -8.52 0.96
N ASN A 239 15.59 -7.19 1.05
CA ASN A 239 16.67 -6.33 1.60
C ASN A 239 18.08 -6.62 1.03
N TYR A 240 18.13 -7.02 -0.24
CA TYR A 240 19.35 -7.54 -0.88
C TYR A 240 20.10 -6.43 -1.63
N THR A 241 21.43 -6.38 -1.50
CA THR A 241 22.28 -5.37 -2.19
C THR A 241 22.07 -5.37 -3.71
N ASP A 242 22.12 -6.55 -4.34
CA ASP A 242 21.91 -6.71 -5.77
C ASP A 242 20.40 -6.76 -6.12
N TRP A 243 19.66 -5.79 -5.58
CA TRP A 243 18.19 -5.72 -5.57
C TRP A 243 17.53 -5.95 -6.94
N LYS A 244 18.19 -5.58 -8.05
CA LYS A 244 17.66 -5.80 -9.41
C LYS A 244 17.50 -7.27 -9.74
N GLN A 245 18.40 -8.14 -9.26
CA GLN A 245 18.31 -9.58 -9.47
C GLN A 245 17.04 -10.14 -8.81
N SER A 246 16.72 -9.66 -7.61
CA SER A 246 15.49 -10.01 -6.89
C SER A 246 14.25 -9.39 -7.53
N ALA A 247 14.26 -8.09 -7.80
CA ALA A 247 13.11 -7.36 -8.36
C ALA A 247 12.64 -7.90 -9.71
N PHE A 248 13.59 -8.29 -10.57
CA PHE A 248 13.33 -8.82 -11.92
C PHE A 248 13.45 -10.34 -12.03
N SER A 249 13.51 -11.05 -10.90
CA SER A 249 13.54 -12.51 -10.90
C SER A 249 12.25 -13.09 -11.53
N PRO A 250 12.31 -14.30 -12.12
CA PRO A 250 11.15 -14.96 -12.70
C PRO A 250 9.98 -15.13 -11.71
N ASN A 251 8.80 -15.49 -12.22
CA ASN A 251 7.60 -15.75 -11.42
C ASN A 251 7.09 -14.55 -10.60
N GLY A 252 7.37 -13.32 -11.04
CA GLY A 252 6.74 -12.10 -10.51
C GLY A 252 7.63 -11.23 -9.62
N GLY A 253 8.91 -11.60 -9.40
CA GLY A 253 9.84 -10.80 -8.62
C GLY A 253 9.27 -10.40 -7.25
N TRP A 254 9.36 -9.12 -6.90
CA TRP A 254 8.86 -8.60 -5.63
C TRP A 254 7.34 -8.71 -5.43
N SER A 255 6.56 -8.84 -6.51
CA SER A 255 5.10 -9.01 -6.38
C SER A 255 4.70 -10.42 -5.92
N ASN A 256 5.61 -11.39 -5.99
CA ASN A 256 5.37 -12.79 -5.63
C ASN A 256 6.61 -13.40 -4.95
N MET A 257 7.22 -12.68 -4.00
CA MET A 257 8.41 -13.15 -3.28
C MET A 257 8.20 -14.51 -2.63
N GLY A 258 9.11 -15.44 -2.88
CA GLY A 258 9.19 -16.70 -2.14
C GLY A 258 9.80 -16.49 -0.78
N TYR A 259 9.22 -17.08 0.26
CA TYR A 259 9.75 -17.07 1.61
C TYR A 259 10.65 -18.29 1.87
N PRO A 260 11.63 -18.22 2.78
CA PRO A 260 12.64 -19.26 2.91
C PRO A 260 12.08 -20.61 3.40
N ILE A 261 12.60 -21.69 2.80
CA ILE A 261 12.49 -23.06 3.27
C ILE A 261 13.89 -23.52 3.70
N LEU A 262 14.01 -23.88 4.97
CA LEU A 262 15.16 -24.53 5.57
C LEU A 262 15.00 -26.05 5.45
N THR A 263 16.05 -26.75 5.02
CA THR A 263 16.19 -28.21 5.17
C THR A 263 17.42 -28.50 6.02
N TYR A 264 17.24 -29.04 7.23
CA TYR A 264 18.32 -29.26 8.20
C TYR A 264 18.66 -30.75 8.35
N ASN A 265 19.96 -31.07 8.35
CA ASN A 265 20.47 -32.44 8.45
C ASN A 265 21.08 -32.74 9.84
N GLU A 266 21.13 -34.03 10.19
CA GLU A 266 21.66 -34.51 11.48
C GLU A 266 23.16 -34.18 11.69
N ASP A 267 23.90 -33.93 10.61
CA ASP A 267 25.34 -33.61 10.63
C ASP A 267 25.65 -32.11 10.78
N ASN A 268 24.65 -31.32 11.17
CA ASN A 268 24.72 -29.86 11.34
C ASN A 268 24.96 -29.08 10.04
N THR A 269 24.70 -29.69 8.88
CA THR A 269 24.58 -28.99 7.60
C THR A 269 23.12 -28.64 7.33
N PHE A 270 22.89 -27.55 6.62
CA PHE A 270 21.53 -27.20 6.19
C PHE A 270 21.52 -26.50 4.83
N GLU A 271 20.34 -26.50 4.21
CA GLU A 271 20.08 -25.89 2.92
C GLU A 271 18.98 -24.85 3.03
N ILE A 272 19.16 -23.73 2.35
CA ILE A 272 18.16 -22.68 2.18
C ILE A 272 17.66 -22.73 0.74
N THR A 273 16.34 -22.71 0.60
CA THR A 273 15.60 -22.67 -0.66
C THR A 273 14.38 -21.78 -0.53
N LYS A 274 13.56 -21.69 -1.57
CA LYS A 274 12.24 -21.04 -1.55
C LYS A 274 11.20 -21.91 -2.28
N PRO A 275 9.90 -21.72 -2.04
CA PRO A 275 8.84 -22.40 -2.77
C PRO A 275 8.98 -22.24 -4.28
N ASP A 276 8.65 -23.30 -5.03
CA ASP A 276 8.63 -23.25 -6.49
C ASP A 276 7.62 -22.21 -7.00
N LYS A 277 7.84 -21.68 -8.21
CA LYS A 277 6.96 -20.70 -8.87
C LYS A 277 6.78 -19.40 -8.08
N THR A 278 7.77 -19.03 -7.27
CA THR A 278 7.85 -17.73 -6.60
C THR A 278 9.05 -16.93 -7.10
N GLY A 279 8.97 -15.60 -6.99
CA GLY A 279 10.06 -14.67 -7.21
C GLY A 279 11.07 -14.66 -6.06
N GLY A 280 12.04 -13.77 -6.13
CA GLY A 280 13.21 -13.73 -5.24
C GLY A 280 14.38 -14.54 -5.79
N VAL A 281 15.50 -14.50 -5.07
CA VAL A 281 16.75 -15.20 -5.42
C VAL A 281 17.35 -15.78 -4.15
N VAL A 282 17.83 -17.03 -4.21
CA VAL A 282 18.63 -17.63 -3.13
C VAL A 282 20.05 -17.89 -3.62
N ASP A 283 20.97 -17.00 -3.24
CA ASP A 283 22.39 -17.11 -3.53
C ASP A 283 23.26 -16.94 -2.27
N CYS A 284 24.54 -17.30 -2.37
CA CYS A 284 25.45 -17.22 -1.24
C CYS A 284 25.61 -15.79 -0.70
N GLN A 285 25.53 -14.78 -1.56
CA GLN A 285 25.70 -13.38 -1.19
C GLN A 285 24.53 -12.90 -0.33
N GLY A 286 23.29 -13.11 -0.77
CA GLY A 286 22.09 -12.76 0.00
C GLY A 286 21.99 -13.53 1.32
N VAL A 287 22.33 -14.82 1.32
CA VAL A 287 22.40 -15.61 2.57
C VAL A 287 23.50 -15.08 3.50
N CYS A 288 24.64 -14.63 2.96
CA CYS A 288 25.71 -14.03 3.75
C CYS A 288 25.33 -12.66 4.33
N GLU A 289 24.61 -11.83 3.57
CA GLU A 289 24.09 -10.54 4.04
C GLU A 289 23.16 -10.75 5.24
N GLN A 290 22.22 -11.69 5.13
CA GLN A 290 21.32 -12.04 6.23
C GLN A 290 22.06 -12.69 7.41
N MET A 291 23.06 -13.54 7.16
CA MET A 291 23.88 -14.14 8.22
C MET A 291 24.62 -13.10 9.10
N LEU A 292 24.97 -11.95 8.52
CA LEU A 292 25.69 -10.87 9.23
C LEU A 292 24.76 -9.75 9.69
N TYR A 293 23.46 -9.82 9.38
CA TYR A 293 22.46 -8.84 9.75
C TYR A 293 22.28 -8.81 11.28
N GLU A 294 22.30 -7.62 11.89
CA GLU A 294 22.18 -7.44 13.35
C GLU A 294 23.21 -8.21 14.22
N VAL A 295 24.32 -8.67 13.62
CA VAL A 295 25.43 -9.29 14.34
C VAL A 295 26.49 -8.26 14.70
N LEU A 296 26.69 -8.05 16.01
CA LEU A 296 27.70 -7.13 16.53
C LEU A 296 29.12 -7.70 16.45
N ASP A 297 29.36 -8.86 17.08
CA ASP A 297 30.64 -9.57 17.07
C ASP A 297 30.45 -10.97 16.47
N PRO A 298 30.87 -11.21 15.21
CA PRO A 298 30.74 -12.52 14.57
C PRO A 298 31.52 -13.64 15.27
N HIS A 299 32.49 -13.34 16.15
CA HIS A 299 33.16 -14.36 16.96
C HIS A 299 32.32 -14.77 18.16
N ASN A 300 31.44 -13.89 18.63
CA ASN A 300 30.71 -14.03 19.90
C ASN A 300 29.27 -13.54 19.75
N TYR A 301 28.52 -14.08 18.79
CA TYR A 301 27.11 -13.73 18.64
C TYR A 301 26.30 -14.36 19.77
N VAL A 302 25.82 -13.51 20.69
CA VAL A 302 25.26 -13.94 21.98
C VAL A 302 23.78 -14.28 21.86
N LEU A 303 23.44 -15.56 22.05
CA LEU A 303 22.06 -16.04 22.08
C LEU A 303 21.74 -16.66 23.44
N PRO A 304 20.44 -16.81 23.79
CA PRO A 304 20.03 -17.42 25.04
C PRO A 304 20.53 -18.86 25.23
N ASP A 305 20.66 -19.68 24.20
CA ASP A 305 21.04 -21.10 24.38
C ASP A 305 22.54 -21.36 24.14
N VAL A 306 23.20 -20.49 23.39
CA VAL A 306 24.59 -20.69 22.93
C VAL A 306 25.22 -19.34 22.56
N VAL A 307 26.55 -19.21 22.67
CA VAL A 307 27.29 -18.13 21.99
C VAL A 307 27.81 -18.67 20.66
N LEU A 308 27.33 -18.11 19.55
CA LEU A 308 27.60 -18.56 18.19
C LEU A 308 28.85 -17.87 17.61
N ASP A 309 29.78 -18.68 17.10
CA ASP A 309 30.94 -18.27 16.32
C ASP A 309 30.68 -18.52 14.83
N LEU A 310 30.60 -17.42 14.07
CA LEU A 310 30.31 -17.41 12.63
C LEU A 310 31.58 -17.47 11.77
N THR A 311 32.77 -17.37 12.37
CA THR A 311 34.02 -17.14 11.62
C THR A 311 34.46 -18.30 10.73
N GLN A 312 33.94 -19.49 11.01
CA GLN A 312 34.23 -20.71 10.25
C GLN A 312 33.05 -21.17 9.38
N VAL A 313 31.98 -20.36 9.28
CA VAL A 313 30.82 -20.69 8.46
C VAL A 313 31.21 -20.66 6.98
N GLN A 314 30.77 -21.69 6.26
CA GLN A 314 30.97 -21.85 4.83
C GLN A 314 29.61 -21.90 4.14
N LEU A 315 29.43 -21.05 3.13
CA LEU A 315 28.28 -21.07 2.24
C LEU A 315 28.70 -21.64 0.88
N GLN A 316 27.86 -22.51 0.31
CA GLN A 316 28.09 -23.11 -0.99
C GLN A 316 26.82 -23.08 -1.84
N GLN A 317 26.91 -22.52 -3.05
CA GLN A 317 25.84 -22.63 -4.04
C GLN A 317 25.81 -24.08 -4.56
N ILE A 318 24.67 -24.77 -4.38
CA ILE A 318 24.53 -26.17 -4.80
C ILE A 318 23.43 -26.37 -5.85
N GLY A 319 22.75 -25.29 -6.26
CA GLY A 319 21.76 -25.28 -7.33
C GLY A 319 21.21 -23.89 -7.58
N VAL A 320 20.28 -23.76 -8.53
CA VAL A 320 19.49 -22.53 -8.70
C VAL A 320 18.60 -22.38 -7.46
N ASP A 321 18.58 -21.19 -6.87
CA ASP A 321 17.83 -20.89 -5.65
C ASP A 321 18.08 -21.88 -4.51
N ARG A 322 19.32 -22.35 -4.36
CA ARG A 322 19.70 -23.34 -3.34
C ARG A 322 21.13 -23.15 -2.84
N VAL A 323 21.24 -22.82 -1.56
CA VAL A 323 22.51 -22.60 -0.84
C VAL A 323 22.63 -23.57 0.32
N SER A 324 23.77 -24.23 0.45
CA SER A 324 24.13 -25.04 1.62
C SER A 324 25.03 -24.24 2.56
N ALA A 325 24.83 -24.43 3.86
CA ALA A 325 25.63 -23.81 4.92
C ALA A 325 26.10 -24.86 5.93
N ARG A 326 27.31 -24.63 6.48
CA ARG A 326 27.92 -25.46 7.54
C ARG A 326 28.99 -24.69 8.30
N GLY A 327 29.49 -25.26 9.40
CA GLY A 327 30.71 -24.78 10.06
C GLY A 327 30.50 -23.81 11.23
N ALA A 328 29.25 -23.55 11.63
CA ALA A 328 28.94 -22.85 12.88
C ALA A 328 29.55 -23.57 14.09
N LYS A 329 30.12 -22.81 15.03
CA LYS A 329 30.70 -23.34 16.28
C LYS A 329 30.06 -22.71 17.49
N GLY A 330 29.83 -23.53 18.52
CA GLY A 330 29.19 -23.09 19.75
C GLY A 330 30.18 -22.91 20.89
N LYS A 331 29.95 -21.87 21.70
CA LYS A 331 30.58 -21.63 23.00
C LYS A 331 29.49 -21.63 24.08
N PRO A 332 29.84 -21.91 25.35
CA PRO A 332 28.87 -21.91 26.44
C PRO A 332 28.07 -20.59 26.49
N PRO A 333 26.77 -20.64 26.83
CA PRO A 333 25.95 -19.44 26.98
C PRO A 333 26.45 -18.54 28.10
N THR A 334 26.03 -17.28 28.10
CA THR A 334 26.36 -16.33 29.19
C THR A 334 25.38 -16.48 30.36
N PRO A 335 25.76 -16.06 31.58
CA PRO A 335 24.86 -16.08 32.74
C PRO A 335 23.76 -15.01 32.66
N TRP A 336 23.70 -14.26 31.56
CA TRP A 336 22.79 -13.16 31.32
C TRP A 336 21.88 -13.43 30.13
N LEU A 337 20.64 -12.93 30.22
CA LEU A 337 19.70 -12.86 29.11
C LEU A 337 19.47 -11.40 28.74
N LYS A 338 19.36 -11.12 27.44
CA LYS A 338 18.86 -9.83 26.95
C LYS A 338 17.42 -9.66 27.43
N CYS A 339 17.09 -8.49 27.94
CA CYS A 339 15.75 -8.10 28.30
C CYS A 339 15.47 -6.72 27.71
N THR A 340 14.42 -6.63 26.89
CA THR A 340 14.01 -5.36 26.28
C THR A 340 12.97 -4.69 27.17
N ALA A 341 13.24 -3.44 27.50
CA ALA A 341 12.27 -2.57 28.12
C ALA A 341 11.76 -1.54 27.12
N VAL A 342 10.45 -1.31 27.15
CA VAL A 342 9.84 -0.24 26.37
C VAL A 342 9.22 0.76 27.32
N GLU A 343 9.61 2.02 27.19
CA GLU A 343 9.09 3.14 27.97
C GLU A 343 8.35 4.12 27.06
N GLN A 344 7.33 4.79 27.60
CA GLN A 344 6.82 6.01 26.99
C GLN A 344 7.57 7.23 27.56
N ASN A 345 8.61 7.67 26.87
CA ASN A 345 9.40 8.83 27.26
C ASN A 345 8.92 10.11 26.57
N GLY A 346 7.79 10.63 27.06
CA GLY A 346 7.20 11.88 26.58
C GLY A 346 6.40 11.74 25.29
N HIS A 347 6.50 12.75 24.45
CA HIS A 347 5.72 12.92 23.22
C HIS A 347 6.64 13.29 22.05
N ARG A 348 6.20 13.04 20.82
CA ARG A 348 6.89 13.46 19.60
C ARG A 348 5.92 13.94 18.53
N THR A 349 6.41 14.79 17.64
CA THR A 349 5.69 15.28 16.46
C THR A 349 6.67 15.47 15.30
N LEU A 350 6.17 15.42 14.07
CA LEU A 350 6.93 15.67 12.85
C LEU A 350 6.10 16.48 11.86
N VAL A 351 6.76 17.31 11.08
CA VAL A 351 6.15 18.12 10.03
C VAL A 351 7.06 18.20 8.81
N ASP A 352 6.46 18.11 7.63
CA ASP A 352 7.16 18.16 6.35
C ASP A 352 6.75 19.40 5.54
N PHE A 353 7.73 20.20 5.15
CA PHE A 353 7.61 21.33 4.23
C PHE A 353 8.30 20.99 2.92
N VAL A 354 7.69 21.36 1.80
CA VAL A 354 8.45 21.50 0.56
C VAL A 354 9.05 22.91 0.53
N VAL A 355 10.33 23.01 0.20
CA VAL A 355 11.06 24.27 0.06
C VAL A 355 11.62 24.36 -1.35
N CYS A 356 11.24 25.42 -2.08
CA CYS A 356 11.52 25.61 -3.49
C CYS A 356 12.31 26.91 -3.76
N GLY A 357 13.02 26.94 -4.88
CA GLY A 357 13.78 28.08 -5.41
C GLY A 357 15.25 28.11 -4.98
N GLU A 358 15.96 29.17 -5.37
CA GLU A 358 17.35 29.39 -4.95
C GLU A 358 17.48 29.33 -3.42
N GLU A 359 18.62 28.87 -2.91
CA GLU A 359 18.95 28.75 -1.49
C GLU A 359 17.98 27.85 -0.71
N ALA A 360 17.34 26.86 -1.35
CA ALA A 360 16.33 26.00 -0.71
C ALA A 360 16.87 25.32 0.57
N GLU A 361 18.09 24.81 0.54
CA GLU A 361 18.72 24.18 1.71
C GLU A 361 18.96 25.18 2.86
N SER A 362 19.48 26.38 2.54
CA SER A 362 19.71 27.44 3.53
C SER A 362 18.39 27.94 4.12
N LYS A 363 17.37 28.16 3.28
CA LYS A 363 16.01 28.51 3.72
C LYS A 363 15.44 27.45 4.66
N ALA A 364 15.60 26.17 4.32
CA ALA A 364 15.11 25.07 5.16
C ALA A 364 15.76 25.05 6.55
N LYS A 365 17.09 25.25 6.63
CA LYS A 365 17.81 25.33 7.92
C LYS A 365 17.27 26.48 8.78
N TRP A 366 17.20 27.69 8.21
CA TRP A 366 16.69 28.86 8.93
C TRP A 366 15.20 28.73 9.31
N LEU A 367 14.38 28.14 8.45
CA LEU A 367 12.97 27.87 8.72
C LEU A 367 12.81 26.91 9.91
N SER A 368 13.56 25.81 9.94
CA SER A 368 13.57 24.86 11.06
C SER A 368 13.97 25.55 12.37
N GLU A 369 15.10 26.26 12.37
CA GLU A 369 15.56 26.98 13.57
C GLU A 369 14.56 28.02 14.06
N ALA A 370 13.92 28.75 13.14
CA ALA A 370 12.94 29.78 13.49
C ALA A 370 11.69 29.15 14.12
N ILE A 371 11.20 28.01 13.60
CA ILE A 371 10.08 27.25 14.17
C ILE A 371 10.39 26.81 15.61
N ILE A 372 11.58 26.25 15.85
CA ILE A 372 12.00 25.80 17.19
C ILE A 372 12.17 26.98 18.15
N ARG A 373 12.89 28.04 17.75
CA ARG A 373 13.07 29.26 18.56
C ARG A 373 11.73 29.89 18.93
N ARG A 374 10.80 29.98 17.98
CA ARG A 374 9.46 30.53 18.19
C ARG A 374 8.64 29.68 19.16
N THR A 375 8.66 28.36 18.97
CA THR A 375 8.01 27.40 19.87
C THR A 375 8.52 27.56 21.30
N ASN A 376 9.85 27.57 21.47
CA ASN A 376 10.50 27.72 22.78
C ASN A 376 10.14 29.06 23.44
N ALA A 377 10.19 30.17 22.68
CA ALA A 377 9.83 31.49 23.22
C ALA A 377 8.38 31.54 23.74
N ILE A 378 7.41 30.98 22.99
CA ILE A 378 6.02 30.91 23.44
C ILE A 378 5.89 30.00 24.67
N ALA A 379 6.47 28.81 24.63
CA ALA A 379 6.38 27.84 25.71
C ALA A 379 6.96 28.41 27.03
N THR A 380 8.11 29.07 26.97
CA THR A 380 8.72 29.76 28.12
C THR A 380 7.89 30.95 28.58
N SER A 381 7.17 31.65 27.71
CA SER A 381 6.30 32.76 28.14
C SER A 381 5.03 32.29 28.88
N GLN A 382 4.61 31.04 28.68
CA GLN A 382 3.38 30.48 29.24
C GLN A 382 3.59 29.69 30.54
N SER A 383 4.84 29.45 30.95
CA SER A 383 5.17 28.68 32.16
C SER A 383 6.40 29.23 32.86
N LYS A 384 6.46 29.07 34.19
CA LYS A 384 7.66 29.35 34.99
C LYS A 384 8.68 28.21 34.92
N ASP A 385 8.27 27.03 34.48
CA ASP A 385 9.13 25.86 34.33
C ASP A 385 9.89 25.90 32.99
N PRO A 386 11.09 25.27 32.88
CA PRO A 386 11.81 25.18 31.61
C PRO A 386 11.04 24.31 30.61
N MET A 387 10.37 24.96 29.65
CA MET A 387 9.53 24.34 28.61
C MET A 387 10.17 24.35 27.21
N ALA A 388 11.48 24.63 27.12
CA ALA A 388 12.18 24.68 25.85
C ALA A 388 12.51 23.26 25.33
N ILE A 389 12.28 23.03 24.04
CA ILE A 389 12.82 21.89 23.32
C ILE A 389 14.34 22.02 23.30
N ALA A 390 15.04 21.02 23.84
CA ALA A 390 16.49 21.01 23.92
C ALA A 390 17.13 20.74 22.54
N PRO A 391 18.40 21.13 22.31
CA PRO A 391 19.11 20.88 21.05
C PRO A 391 19.12 19.42 20.59
N ASN A 392 19.17 18.46 21.52
CA ASN A 392 19.18 17.02 21.22
C ASN A 392 17.76 16.41 21.15
N ASP A 393 16.73 17.24 21.23
CA ASP A 393 15.32 16.83 21.23
C ASP A 393 14.57 17.34 19.99
N PHE A 394 15.28 17.89 19.00
CA PHE A 394 14.74 18.14 17.67
C PHE A 394 15.76 17.78 16.58
N GLU A 395 15.28 17.51 15.38
CA GLU A 395 16.09 17.12 14.23
C GLU A 395 15.64 17.87 12.97
N THR A 396 16.62 18.23 12.12
CA THR A 396 16.38 18.94 10.85
C THR A 396 16.74 18.07 9.66
N ILE A 397 15.69 17.41 9.18
CA ILE A 397 15.49 16.62 7.97
C ILE A 397 15.64 17.35 6.63
N ILE A 398 16.69 17.24 5.81
CA ILE A 398 16.64 17.77 4.43
C ILE A 398 16.66 16.65 3.38
N ILE A 399 15.48 16.17 3.02
CA ILE A 399 15.28 15.10 2.03
C ILE A 399 15.45 15.68 0.62
N GLY A 400 16.17 14.96 -0.23
CA GLY A 400 16.60 15.43 -1.56
C GLY A 400 17.98 16.08 -1.56
N ALA A 401 18.48 16.52 -0.39
CA ALA A 401 19.83 17.05 -0.21
C ALA A 401 20.84 16.02 0.30
N GLU A 402 20.55 14.72 0.13
CA GLU A 402 21.42 13.63 0.59
C GLU A 402 21.75 13.68 2.09
N HIS A 403 20.91 14.34 2.91
CA HIS A 403 21.16 14.56 4.34
C HIS A 403 21.45 13.25 5.10
N SER A 404 20.79 12.15 4.72
CA SER A 404 20.98 10.82 5.30
C SER A 404 22.37 10.20 5.04
N LEU A 405 23.14 10.71 4.07
CA LEU A 405 24.48 10.22 3.73
C LEU A 405 25.60 10.99 4.45
N GLY A 406 25.27 12.01 5.24
CA GLY A 406 26.24 12.87 5.93
C GLY A 406 26.97 13.86 5.01
N VAL A 407 28.04 14.48 5.52
CA VAL A 407 28.76 15.61 4.88
C VAL A 407 29.59 15.19 3.65
N ILE A 408 29.53 13.91 3.24
CA ILE A 408 30.53 13.30 2.35
C ILE A 408 30.24 13.48 0.85
N THR A 409 29.11 14.05 0.41
CA THR A 409 28.87 14.18 -1.04
C THR A 409 29.45 15.46 -1.65
N ALA A 410 30.45 15.28 -2.52
CA ALA A 410 31.13 16.32 -3.30
C ALA A 410 30.26 16.98 -4.38
N ASN A 411 28.97 16.65 -4.48
CA ASN A 411 28.05 17.18 -5.48
C ASN A 411 27.30 18.41 -4.94
N LYS A 412 27.95 19.57 -5.05
CA LYS A 412 27.44 20.88 -4.59
C LYS A 412 26.49 21.57 -5.58
N SER A 413 25.78 20.83 -6.44
CA SER A 413 24.72 21.46 -7.23
C SER A 413 23.60 21.87 -6.27
N GLU A 414 23.40 23.17 -6.12
CA GLU A 414 22.33 23.72 -5.31
C GLU A 414 20.97 23.18 -5.77
N ARG A 415 20.28 22.46 -4.89
CA ARG A 415 18.97 21.90 -5.18
C ARG A 415 17.91 22.96 -5.00
N LYS A 416 17.02 23.08 -5.98
CA LYS A 416 15.96 24.09 -6.00
C LYS A 416 14.61 23.57 -5.53
N GLU A 417 14.52 22.30 -5.14
CA GLU A 417 13.32 21.68 -4.59
C GLU A 417 13.76 20.56 -3.65
N ILE A 418 13.37 20.65 -2.38
CA ILE A 418 13.72 19.73 -1.29
C ILE A 418 12.55 19.61 -0.31
N VAL A 419 12.56 18.55 0.50
CA VAL A 419 11.61 18.41 1.61
C VAL A 419 12.35 18.63 2.93
N LEU A 420 11.95 19.67 3.66
CA LEU A 420 12.34 19.91 5.04
C LEU A 420 11.42 19.12 5.98
N ARG A 421 11.98 18.19 6.74
CA ARG A 421 11.31 17.53 7.88
C ARG A 421 11.82 18.13 9.19
N VAL A 422 10.92 18.70 9.98
CA VAL A 422 11.22 19.12 11.36
C VAL A 422 10.59 18.10 12.30
N ALA A 423 11.41 17.38 13.04
CA ALA A 423 10.96 16.43 14.06
C ALA A 423 11.35 16.94 15.44
N ALA A 424 10.47 16.79 16.43
CA ALA A 424 10.77 17.18 17.80
C ALA A 424 10.11 16.22 18.81
N ARG A 425 10.76 16.05 19.96
CA ARG A 425 10.23 15.36 21.13
C ARG A 425 10.28 16.25 22.36
N HIS A 426 9.38 16.01 23.30
CA HIS A 426 9.34 16.74 24.57
C HIS A 426 8.53 15.96 25.61
N LYS A 427 8.90 16.06 26.90
CA LYS A 427 8.14 15.41 27.99
C LYS A 427 6.72 15.99 28.10
N ASN A 428 6.61 17.32 28.08
CA ASN A 428 5.32 18.01 28.12
C ASN A 428 4.71 18.13 26.71
N ARG A 429 3.55 17.52 26.52
CA ARG A 429 2.78 17.53 25.26
C ARG A 429 2.43 18.94 24.79
N SER A 430 2.13 19.87 25.72
CA SER A 430 1.67 21.21 25.36
C SER A 430 2.70 22.00 24.55
N VAL A 431 4.00 21.74 24.76
CA VAL A 431 5.09 22.34 23.98
C VAL A 431 5.04 21.92 22.52
N LEU A 432 4.75 20.63 22.26
CA LEU A 432 4.61 20.13 20.89
C LEU A 432 3.28 20.54 20.26
N ASP A 433 2.24 20.77 21.05
CA ASP A 433 0.99 21.37 20.57
C ASP A 433 1.20 22.83 20.14
N ILE A 434 2.11 23.57 20.79
CA ILE A 434 2.54 24.90 20.33
C ILE A 434 3.25 24.78 18.98
N LEU A 435 4.24 23.88 18.86
CA LEU A 435 4.94 23.63 17.58
C LEU A 435 3.93 23.33 16.47
N ALA A 436 3.01 22.39 16.71
CA ALA A 436 1.98 22.00 15.75
C ALA A 436 1.06 23.16 15.32
N LYS A 437 0.84 24.15 16.19
CA LYS A 437 0.06 25.35 15.87
C LYS A 437 0.88 26.41 15.14
N GLU A 438 2.16 26.58 15.49
CA GLU A 438 3.04 27.60 14.91
C GLU A 438 3.55 27.26 13.51
N VAL A 439 3.57 25.98 13.12
CA VAL A 439 3.95 25.52 11.77
C VAL A 439 3.25 26.28 10.65
N ALA A 440 1.92 26.40 10.67
CA ALA A 440 1.17 27.03 9.60
C ALA A 440 1.43 28.54 9.47
N PRO A 441 1.49 29.32 10.57
CA PRO A 441 1.94 30.72 10.53
C PRO A 441 3.28 30.96 9.82
N PHE A 442 4.22 30.00 9.83
CA PHE A 442 5.49 30.16 9.11
C PHE A 442 5.32 30.23 7.59
N LEU A 443 4.20 29.75 7.03
CA LEU A 443 3.88 29.95 5.60
C LEU A 443 3.79 31.44 5.21
N THR A 444 3.40 32.30 6.15
CA THR A 444 3.30 33.74 5.93
C THR A 444 4.40 34.55 6.61
N ASN A 445 4.99 34.01 7.68
CA ASN A 445 5.93 34.73 8.55
C ASN A 445 7.41 34.45 8.22
N SER A 446 7.70 33.77 7.10
CA SER A 446 9.05 33.34 6.76
C SER A 446 9.42 33.55 5.29
N CYS A 447 10.31 32.71 4.76
CA CYS A 447 10.82 32.79 3.40
C CYS A 447 9.77 32.38 2.35
N PRO A 448 9.85 32.94 1.11
CA PRO A 448 8.99 32.53 0.02
C PRO A 448 9.37 31.15 -0.53
N GLY A 449 8.44 30.53 -1.26
CA GLY A 449 8.66 29.25 -1.93
C GLY A 449 8.52 28.05 -0.99
N ILE A 450 7.68 28.14 0.04
CA ILE A 450 7.43 27.03 0.97
C ILE A 450 5.95 26.66 1.00
N PHE A 451 5.66 25.38 1.20
CA PHE A 451 4.31 24.87 1.47
C PHE A 451 4.38 23.57 2.28
N LEU A 452 3.28 23.19 2.94
CA LEU A 452 3.21 21.94 3.70
C LEU A 452 2.98 20.75 2.76
N LEU A 453 3.76 19.68 2.90
CA LEU A 453 3.63 18.47 2.07
C LEU A 453 2.34 17.71 2.38
N THR A 454 1.92 17.69 3.65
CA THR A 454 0.68 17.06 4.11
C THR A 454 -0.31 18.09 4.61
N SER A 455 -1.60 17.92 4.30
CA SER A 455 -2.66 18.81 4.78
C SER A 455 -2.89 18.70 6.29
N GLY A 456 -3.16 19.83 6.94
CA GLY A 456 -3.56 19.88 8.35
C GLY A 456 -2.39 20.10 9.32
N ARG A 457 -2.70 20.16 10.62
CA ARG A 457 -1.69 20.31 11.67
C ARG A 457 -1.02 18.95 11.95
N PRO A 458 0.29 18.92 12.23
CA PRO A 458 0.97 17.69 12.58
C PRO A 458 0.40 17.11 13.89
N LYS A 459 0.25 15.79 13.94
CA LYS A 459 -0.31 15.09 15.11
C LYS A 459 0.79 14.80 16.13
N VAL A 460 0.56 15.20 17.38
CA VAL A 460 1.42 14.85 18.51
C VAL A 460 1.08 13.44 19.00
N GLY A 461 2.06 12.54 18.96
CA GLY A 461 1.95 11.15 19.43
C GLY A 461 2.84 10.87 20.64
N PRO A 462 2.69 9.70 21.28
CA PRO A 462 3.63 9.26 22.31
C PRO A 462 5.01 9.01 21.70
N ASN A 463 6.06 9.27 22.48
CA ASN A 463 7.42 8.90 22.12
C ASN A 463 7.79 7.61 22.88
N PHE A 464 7.95 6.51 22.15
CA PHE A 464 8.42 5.25 22.73
C PHE A 464 9.93 5.14 22.59
N THR A 465 10.57 4.67 23.65
CA THR A 465 11.99 4.36 23.67
C THR A 465 12.15 2.92 24.11
N ALA A 466 12.88 2.15 23.31
CA ALA A 466 13.31 0.82 23.69
C ALA A 466 14.75 0.88 24.22
N SER A 467 15.02 0.15 25.29
CA SER A 467 16.36 -0.08 25.80
C SER A 467 16.59 -1.56 26.04
N SER A 468 17.84 -1.98 25.86
CA SER A 468 18.28 -3.32 26.21
C SER A 468 18.97 -3.28 27.58
N ILE A 469 18.55 -4.17 28.47
CA ILE A 469 19.25 -4.47 29.73
C ILE A 469 19.53 -5.96 29.80
N MET A 470 20.33 -6.37 30.78
CA MET A 470 20.59 -7.78 31.05
C MET A 470 19.89 -8.21 32.34
N VAL A 471 19.32 -9.41 32.33
CA VAL A 471 18.78 -10.08 33.52
C VAL A 471 19.55 -11.38 33.75
N LYS A 472 19.82 -11.74 35.00
CA LYS A 472 20.44 -13.03 35.33
C LYS A 472 19.54 -14.16 34.86
N ARG A 473 20.12 -15.12 34.15
CA ARG A 473 19.42 -16.28 33.59
C ARG A 473 18.59 -17.03 34.64
N GLY A 474 19.20 -17.34 35.78
CA GLY A 474 18.56 -18.09 36.87
C GLY A 474 17.40 -17.35 37.55
N ALA A 475 17.21 -16.05 37.28
CA ALA A 475 16.07 -15.28 37.78
C ALA A 475 14.81 -15.41 36.91
N VAL A 476 14.93 -16.04 35.73
CA VAL A 476 13.84 -16.20 34.76
C VAL A 476 13.43 -17.68 34.69
N THR A 477 12.14 -17.97 34.90
CA THR A 477 11.59 -19.33 34.80
C THR A 477 10.46 -19.37 33.77
N PRO A 478 10.75 -19.78 32.53
CA PRO A 478 9.73 -20.08 31.53
C PRO A 478 8.69 -21.09 32.04
N LEU A 479 7.45 -20.89 31.62
CA LEU A 479 6.30 -21.75 31.95
C LEU A 479 5.64 -22.24 30.66
N VAL A 480 5.49 -23.56 30.52
CA VAL A 480 4.82 -24.21 29.39
C VAL A 480 3.41 -24.61 29.81
N HIS A 481 2.40 -24.14 29.07
CA HIS A 481 0.98 -24.41 29.33
C HIS A 481 0.37 -25.18 28.15
N LEU A 482 0.02 -26.46 28.34
CA LEU A 482 -0.54 -27.30 27.28
C LEU A 482 -2.08 -27.40 27.34
N GLY A 483 -2.74 -27.10 26.23
CA GLY A 483 -4.19 -27.21 26.08
C GLY A 483 -4.95 -26.37 27.11
N THR A 484 -6.07 -26.93 27.60
CA THR A 484 -6.92 -26.33 28.65
C THR A 484 -6.53 -26.76 30.08
N ARG A 485 -5.35 -27.40 30.25
CA ARG A 485 -4.89 -27.85 31.57
C ARG A 485 -4.65 -26.64 32.48
N THR A 486 -5.04 -26.75 33.75
CA THR A 486 -4.91 -25.68 34.76
C THR A 486 -3.50 -25.53 35.35
N GLY A 487 -2.61 -26.49 35.09
CA GLY A 487 -1.20 -26.46 35.51
C GLY A 487 -0.25 -26.12 34.36
N HIS A 488 1.00 -25.84 34.73
CA HIS A 488 2.10 -25.55 33.80
C HIS A 488 3.33 -26.37 34.16
N THR A 489 4.22 -26.58 33.19
CA THR A 489 5.56 -27.12 33.42
C THR A 489 6.54 -25.96 33.54
N MET A 490 7.29 -25.92 34.64
CA MET A 490 8.38 -24.96 34.82
C MET A 490 9.62 -25.46 34.11
N VAL A 491 10.30 -24.58 33.38
CA VAL A 491 11.56 -24.86 32.68
C VAL A 491 12.61 -23.91 33.23
N PRO A 492 13.17 -24.17 34.43
CA PRO A 492 14.12 -23.27 35.06
C PRO A 492 15.40 -23.18 34.22
N LEU A 493 15.87 -21.97 33.95
CA LEU A 493 17.08 -21.76 33.15
C LEU A 493 18.32 -21.84 34.05
N SER A 494 19.13 -22.87 33.86
CA SER A 494 20.36 -23.07 34.65
C SER A 494 21.46 -22.09 34.25
N ASP A 495 22.10 -21.45 35.22
CA ASP A 495 23.35 -20.70 35.03
C ASP A 495 24.61 -21.58 35.23
N GLU A 496 24.41 -22.85 35.59
CA GLU A 496 25.47 -23.84 35.74
C GLU A 496 26.15 -24.05 34.37
N HIS A 497 27.46 -23.85 34.34
CA HIS A 497 28.31 -23.89 33.11
C HIS A 497 28.23 -22.68 32.17
N CYS A 498 27.52 -21.60 32.53
CA CYS A 498 27.62 -20.35 31.78
C CYS A 498 29.02 -19.74 31.87
N GLN A 499 29.47 -19.06 30.80
CA GLN A 499 30.76 -18.38 30.76
C GLN A 499 30.65 -16.92 30.28
N PRO A 500 31.42 -15.98 30.87
CA PRO A 500 31.57 -14.64 30.31
C PRO A 500 32.27 -14.65 28.95
N ILE A 501 31.96 -13.66 28.11
CA ILE A 501 32.57 -13.50 26.79
C ILE A 501 33.87 -12.68 26.89
N GLN A 502 34.86 -13.04 26.08
CA GLN A 502 36.03 -12.19 25.82
C GLN A 502 35.84 -11.49 24.47
N ALA A 503 35.88 -10.15 24.48
CA ALA A 503 35.68 -9.35 23.28
C ALA A 503 36.74 -9.67 22.20
N ALA A 504 36.31 -9.73 20.94
CA ALA A 504 37.22 -9.87 19.80
C ALA A 504 38.03 -8.57 19.58
N LYS A 505 39.21 -8.69 18.95
CA LYS A 505 40.03 -7.52 18.59
C LYS A 505 39.42 -6.80 17.38
N SER A 506 39.16 -5.50 17.47
CA SER A 506 38.67 -4.65 16.37
C SER A 506 39.58 -3.43 16.12
N HIS A 507 39.48 -2.80 14.94
CA HIS A 507 40.25 -1.61 14.55
C HIS A 507 39.31 -0.42 14.27
N THR A 508 39.50 0.71 14.95
CA THR A 508 38.68 1.93 14.79
C THR A 508 39.52 3.09 14.24
N VAL A 509 39.01 3.81 13.24
CA VAL A 509 39.66 5.00 12.64
C VAL A 509 38.68 6.18 12.63
N SER A 510 39.13 7.39 13.00
CA SER A 510 38.37 8.64 12.93
C SER A 510 38.95 9.55 11.84
N HIS A 511 38.13 10.08 10.92
CA HIS A 511 38.59 10.97 9.82
C HIS A 511 37.83 12.30 9.76
N GLY A 512 38.60 13.38 9.48
CA GLY A 512 38.17 14.78 9.36
C GLY A 512 37.92 15.26 7.92
N PRO A 513 37.39 16.49 7.72
CA PRO A 513 36.71 16.88 6.49
C PRO A 513 37.64 17.48 5.42
N SER A 514 37.27 17.27 4.15
CA SER A 514 37.93 17.83 2.96
C SER A 514 37.12 19.00 2.36
N GLY A 515 37.83 20.01 1.85
CA GLY A 515 37.29 21.29 1.37
C GLY A 515 36.89 21.31 -0.11
N SER A 516 36.15 22.35 -0.51
CA SER A 516 35.60 22.55 -1.85
C SER A 516 36.21 23.73 -2.60
N LEU A 517 36.24 23.65 -3.93
CA LEU A 517 36.57 24.73 -4.87
C LEU A 517 35.31 25.30 -5.53
N ASP A 518 35.30 26.62 -5.73
CA ASP A 518 34.28 27.43 -6.41
C ASP A 518 34.82 27.95 -7.75
N LEU A 519 33.97 28.05 -8.78
CA LEU A 519 34.31 28.56 -10.11
C LEU A 519 33.16 29.44 -10.66
N GLY A 520 33.30 30.76 -10.42
CA GLY A 520 33.12 31.88 -11.37
C GLY A 520 31.91 31.94 -12.33
N LEU A 521 31.11 33.01 -12.18
CA LEU A 521 30.05 33.54 -13.08
C LEU A 521 30.55 34.85 -13.77
N PRO A 522 29.87 35.51 -14.77
CA PRO A 522 28.40 35.64 -14.85
C PRO A 522 27.70 35.84 -16.21
N GLY A 523 26.41 35.46 -16.23
CA GLY A 523 25.33 36.39 -16.59
C GLY A 523 24.57 36.77 -15.30
N THR A 524 23.98 37.97 -15.21
CA THR A 524 23.27 38.42 -14.01
C THR A 524 21.92 37.69 -13.86
N LYS A 525 21.65 37.06 -12.71
CA LYS A 525 20.35 36.38 -12.48
C LYS A 525 19.28 37.43 -12.18
N LEU A 526 18.02 37.14 -12.54
CA LEU A 526 16.90 38.05 -12.25
C LEU A 526 16.76 38.33 -10.74
N ILE A 527 17.05 37.36 -9.86
CA ILE A 527 17.01 37.53 -8.40
C ILE A 527 18.04 38.55 -7.87
N ASP A 528 19.13 38.77 -8.61
CA ASP A 528 20.20 39.71 -8.26
C ASP A 528 19.79 41.16 -8.53
N ILE A 529 18.85 41.38 -9.46
CA ILE A 529 18.40 42.71 -9.91
C ILE A 529 16.92 42.99 -9.60
N ALA A 530 16.15 41.99 -9.18
CA ALA A 530 14.73 42.14 -8.85
C ALA A 530 14.31 41.34 -7.60
N TYR A 531 13.32 41.85 -6.90
CA TYR A 531 12.54 41.11 -5.92
C TYR A 531 11.38 40.40 -6.61
N GLY A 532 11.01 39.22 -6.10
CA GLY A 532 9.84 38.46 -6.56
C GLY A 532 8.83 38.25 -5.44
N ARG A 533 7.54 38.39 -5.74
CA ARG A 533 6.45 38.01 -4.84
C ARG A 533 5.33 37.34 -5.62
N SER A 534 4.76 36.30 -5.07
CA SER A 534 3.55 35.69 -5.62
C SER A 534 2.45 35.61 -4.58
N GLY A 535 1.23 35.46 -5.06
CA GLY A 535 0.03 35.22 -4.27
C GLY A 535 -1.02 34.55 -5.13
N ASP A 536 -2.05 34.02 -4.49
CA ASP A 536 -3.15 33.35 -5.15
C ASP A 536 -4.51 33.89 -4.72
N LYS A 537 -5.50 33.74 -5.61
CA LYS A 537 -6.91 33.99 -5.32
C LYS A 537 -7.78 33.12 -6.24
N GLY A 538 -8.42 32.11 -5.66
CA GLY A 538 -9.14 31.10 -6.45
C GLY A 538 -8.17 30.40 -7.40
N ASP A 539 -8.56 30.24 -8.67
CA ASP A 539 -7.71 29.60 -9.68
C ASP A 539 -6.72 30.57 -10.37
N THR A 540 -6.35 31.66 -9.72
CA THR A 540 -5.47 32.69 -10.29
C THR A 540 -4.28 32.90 -9.38
N ALA A 541 -3.09 32.92 -9.95
CA ALA A 541 -1.88 33.35 -9.26
C ALA A 541 -1.41 34.68 -9.84
N ASN A 542 -0.65 35.43 -9.06
CA ASN A 542 0.12 36.55 -9.57
C ASN A 542 1.61 36.39 -9.26
N ILE A 543 2.45 36.99 -10.09
CA ILE A 543 3.90 37.08 -9.93
C ILE A 543 4.26 38.56 -10.11
N ALA A 544 4.59 39.23 -9.01
CA ALA A 544 5.14 40.57 -9.01
C ALA A 544 6.67 40.50 -9.05
N ILE A 545 7.26 41.24 -9.98
CA ILE A 545 8.70 41.47 -10.10
C ILE A 545 8.96 42.95 -9.87
N ILE A 546 9.83 43.28 -8.91
CA ILE A 546 10.10 44.67 -8.50
C ILE A 546 11.59 44.91 -8.68
N ALA A 547 11.98 45.89 -9.47
CA ALA A 547 13.38 46.20 -9.68
C ALA A 547 14.05 46.60 -8.34
N ARG A 548 15.22 46.03 -8.03
CA ARG A 548 15.99 46.41 -6.84
C ARG A 548 16.51 47.84 -6.91
N LYS A 549 16.73 48.33 -8.12
CA LYS A 549 17.10 49.71 -8.42
C LYS A 549 16.32 50.22 -9.64
N PRO A 550 15.97 51.52 -9.68
CA PRO A 550 15.23 52.10 -10.80
C PRO A 550 15.86 51.83 -12.16
N GLU A 551 17.19 51.82 -12.26
CA GLU A 551 17.91 51.61 -13.52
C GLU A 551 17.70 50.21 -14.16
N PHE A 552 17.32 49.19 -13.38
CA PHE A 552 17.08 47.84 -13.91
C PHE A 552 15.67 47.67 -14.49
N TYR A 553 14.76 48.59 -14.21
CA TYR A 553 13.36 48.48 -14.61
C TYR A 553 13.16 48.42 -16.14
N PRO A 554 13.85 49.23 -16.97
CA PRO A 554 13.75 49.11 -18.43
C PRO A 554 14.17 47.71 -18.93
N ASP A 555 15.31 47.19 -18.44
CA ASP A 555 15.81 45.88 -18.83
C ASP A 555 14.86 44.74 -18.39
N ILE A 556 14.25 44.85 -17.21
CA ILE A 556 13.24 43.91 -16.72
C ILE A 556 11.99 43.95 -17.59
N LEU A 557 11.51 45.14 -18.01
CA LEU A 557 10.35 45.26 -18.89
C LEU A 557 10.60 44.68 -20.28
N GLU A 558 11.82 44.82 -20.79
CA GLU A 558 12.23 44.27 -22.08
C GLU A 558 12.36 42.74 -22.04
N GLN A 559 13.00 42.20 -21.00
CA GLN A 559 13.37 40.79 -20.95
C GLN A 559 12.35 39.89 -20.25
N VAL A 560 11.61 40.40 -19.26
CA VAL A 560 10.59 39.64 -18.52
C VAL A 560 9.22 39.92 -19.14
N THR A 561 8.90 39.21 -20.21
CA THR A 561 7.66 39.39 -20.97
C THR A 561 6.54 38.45 -20.50
N PRO A 562 5.25 38.76 -20.77
CA PRO A 562 4.16 37.82 -20.53
C PRO A 562 4.40 36.46 -21.18
N GLU A 563 4.98 36.44 -22.38
CA GLU A 563 5.30 35.22 -23.14
C GLU A 563 6.37 34.39 -22.45
N LEU A 564 7.40 35.05 -21.90
CA LEU A 564 8.42 34.38 -21.09
C LEU A 564 7.79 33.74 -19.85
N ILE A 565 6.98 34.49 -19.09
CA ILE A 565 6.31 33.98 -17.89
C ILE A 565 5.34 32.85 -18.24
N TYR A 566 4.54 32.99 -19.30
CA TYR A 566 3.67 31.92 -19.80
C TYR A 566 4.49 30.67 -20.13
N SER A 567 5.58 30.81 -20.90
CA SER A 567 6.42 29.67 -21.30
C SER A 567 7.01 28.90 -20.11
N ARG A 568 7.43 29.62 -19.05
CA ARG A 568 8.03 29.05 -17.84
C ARG A 568 7.01 28.34 -16.97
N PHE A 569 5.81 28.89 -16.85
CA PHE A 569 4.75 28.37 -15.98
C PHE A 569 3.64 27.63 -16.73
N ARG A 570 3.81 27.33 -18.03
CA ARG A 570 2.78 26.69 -18.86
C ARG A 570 2.25 25.37 -18.29
N HIS A 571 3.12 24.59 -17.65
CA HIS A 571 2.76 23.33 -16.99
C HIS A 571 1.81 23.51 -15.79
N PHE A 572 1.64 24.75 -15.33
CA PHE A 572 0.67 25.14 -14.32
C PHE A 572 -0.50 25.96 -14.89
N ILE A 573 -0.45 26.47 -16.12
CA ILE A 573 -1.52 27.31 -16.65
C ILE A 573 -2.46 26.43 -17.44
N ALA A 574 -3.68 26.22 -16.93
CA ALA A 574 -4.73 25.56 -17.69
C ALA A 574 -5.04 26.36 -18.97
N LEU A 575 -5.45 25.70 -20.05
CA LEU A 575 -5.76 26.29 -21.34
C LEU A 575 -6.87 27.33 -21.16
N GLY A 576 -6.72 28.41 -21.93
CA GLY A 576 -7.48 29.64 -21.73
C GLY A 576 -7.00 30.50 -20.59
N GLY A 577 -6.16 29.95 -19.72
CA GLY A 577 -5.33 30.71 -18.83
C GLY A 577 -4.39 31.59 -19.64
N LYS A 578 -4.29 32.83 -19.21
CA LYS A 578 -3.46 33.86 -19.83
C LYS A 578 -2.52 34.42 -18.78
N VAL A 579 -1.37 34.89 -19.24
CA VAL A 579 -0.50 35.76 -18.46
C VAL A 579 -0.72 37.19 -18.91
N THR A 580 -1.23 38.02 -18.02
CA THR A 580 -1.40 39.46 -18.27
C THR A 580 -0.38 40.23 -17.46
N ARG A 581 0.37 41.14 -18.12
CA ARG A 581 1.33 42.03 -17.47
C ARG A 581 0.68 43.37 -17.13
N PHE A 582 0.86 43.82 -15.89
CA PHE A 582 0.48 45.15 -15.41
C PHE A 582 1.73 45.88 -14.93
N GLU A 583 2.05 47.00 -15.57
CA GLU A 583 3.21 47.82 -15.23
C GLU A 583 2.86 48.80 -14.09
N VAL A 584 3.79 48.96 -13.15
CA VAL A 584 3.63 49.82 -11.97
C VAL A 584 4.86 50.73 -11.85
N PRO A 585 5.04 51.68 -12.79
CA PRO A 585 6.29 52.43 -12.96
C PRO A 585 6.65 53.29 -11.73
N GLY A 586 5.66 53.74 -10.95
CA GLY A 586 5.88 54.53 -9.74
C GLY A 586 6.67 53.81 -8.64
N VAL A 587 6.77 52.48 -8.70
CA VAL A 587 7.61 51.65 -7.82
C VAL A 587 8.53 50.71 -8.59
N HIS A 588 8.76 51.00 -9.89
CA HIS A 588 9.64 50.20 -10.74
C HIS A 588 9.31 48.70 -10.74
N ALA A 589 8.02 48.37 -10.78
CA ALA A 589 7.54 47.00 -10.67
C ALA A 589 6.63 46.60 -11.83
N VAL A 590 6.50 45.29 -12.01
CA VAL A 590 5.62 44.65 -12.97
C VAL A 590 4.91 43.49 -12.30
N ASN A 591 3.60 43.37 -12.49
CA ASN A 591 2.80 42.28 -11.95
C ASN A 591 2.20 41.45 -13.07
N PHE A 592 2.52 40.16 -13.10
CA PHE A 592 1.94 39.19 -14.00
C PHE A 592 0.78 38.48 -13.32
N VAL A 593 -0.37 38.41 -13.95
CA VAL A 593 -1.52 37.65 -13.46
C VAL A 593 -1.69 36.44 -14.36
N LEU A 594 -1.53 35.26 -13.77
CA LEU A 594 -1.67 33.96 -14.40
C LEU A 594 -3.06 33.43 -14.04
N THR A 595 -3.97 33.44 -15.01
CA THR A 595 -5.32 32.90 -14.80
C THR A 595 -5.35 31.40 -15.04
N LYS A 596 -6.24 30.70 -14.34
CA LYS A 596 -6.40 29.24 -14.38
C LYS A 596 -5.11 28.48 -14.02
N SER A 597 -4.31 29.02 -13.12
CA SER A 597 -2.94 28.55 -12.89
C SER A 597 -2.76 27.63 -11.69
N LEU A 598 -3.82 27.39 -10.92
CA LEU A 598 -3.77 26.67 -9.64
C LEU A 598 -4.69 25.45 -9.60
N GLY A 599 -5.37 25.15 -10.70
CA GLY A 599 -6.23 23.99 -10.78
C GLY A 599 -7.44 24.09 -9.86
N GLY A 600 -8.10 25.24 -9.85
CA GLY A 600 -9.30 25.56 -9.05
C GLY A 600 -9.01 26.21 -7.69
N GLY A 601 -7.73 26.41 -7.33
CA GLY A 601 -7.28 27.12 -6.13
C GLY A 601 -7.02 26.22 -4.92
N GLY A 602 -6.57 26.79 -3.80
CA GLY A 602 -6.08 26.02 -2.64
C GLY A 602 -7.07 25.03 -1.99
N LEU A 603 -8.37 25.11 -2.30
CA LEU A 603 -9.40 24.18 -1.81
C LEU A 603 -9.75 23.06 -2.79
N SER A 604 -9.39 23.18 -4.07
CA SER A 604 -9.72 22.20 -5.11
C SER A 604 -8.53 21.85 -6.03
N SER A 605 -7.33 22.32 -5.70
CA SER A 605 -6.12 22.01 -6.44
C SER A 605 -5.69 20.58 -6.16
N LEU A 606 -5.56 19.83 -7.24
CA LEU A 606 -5.42 18.38 -7.22
C LEU A 606 -4.22 17.99 -8.06
N ARG A 607 -3.11 18.75 -7.91
CA ARG A 607 -1.83 18.49 -8.60
C ARG A 607 -1.05 17.32 -8.01
N LEU A 608 -1.78 16.25 -7.78
CA LEU A 608 -1.41 14.86 -7.94
C LEU A 608 -2.61 14.29 -8.74
N ASP A 609 -2.40 14.03 -10.04
CA ASP A 609 -3.26 13.57 -11.18
C ASP A 609 -4.79 13.80 -11.21
N ARG A 610 -5.34 14.39 -12.29
CA ARG A 610 -6.79 14.78 -12.44
C ARG A 610 -7.54 14.07 -13.58
N TYR A 611 -8.84 13.82 -13.40
CA TYR A 611 -9.67 13.00 -14.31
C TYR A 611 -10.85 13.83 -14.86
N ALA A 612 -11.19 13.70 -16.15
CA ALA A 612 -12.36 14.38 -16.72
C ALA A 612 -13.31 13.44 -17.47
N ILE A 613 -14.60 13.71 -17.34
CA ILE A 613 -15.67 12.95 -17.99
C ILE A 613 -16.48 13.88 -18.90
N ALA A 614 -16.37 13.68 -20.21
CA ALA A 614 -17.20 14.34 -21.21
C ALA A 614 -18.55 13.62 -21.34
N GLY A 615 -19.64 14.39 -21.41
CA GLY A 615 -20.99 13.81 -21.41
C GLY A 615 -21.47 13.37 -20.02
N ALA A 616 -20.83 13.85 -18.94
CA ALA A 616 -21.08 13.45 -17.55
C ALA A 616 -22.54 13.60 -17.07
N THR A 617 -23.36 14.40 -17.74
CA THR A 617 -24.78 14.56 -17.40
C THR A 617 -25.72 13.71 -18.25
N GLY A 618 -25.19 12.98 -19.23
CA GLY A 618 -25.94 12.05 -20.08
C GLY A 618 -26.29 10.75 -19.37
N ASN A 619 -27.06 9.88 -20.03
CA ASN A 619 -27.58 8.66 -19.41
C ASN A 619 -26.46 7.81 -18.80
N LEU A 620 -25.47 7.40 -19.62
CA LEU A 620 -24.30 6.66 -19.15
C LEU A 620 -23.34 7.53 -18.32
N GLY A 621 -23.05 8.76 -18.79
CA GLY A 621 -22.06 9.64 -18.18
C GLY A 621 -22.31 9.91 -16.68
N ALA A 622 -23.57 10.06 -16.28
CA ALA A 622 -23.91 10.26 -14.87
C ALA A 622 -23.55 9.06 -14.00
N LYS A 623 -23.79 7.82 -14.48
CA LYS A 623 -23.47 6.59 -13.75
C LYS A 623 -21.97 6.33 -13.74
N VAL A 624 -21.27 6.67 -14.82
CA VAL A 624 -19.81 6.66 -14.87
C VAL A 624 -19.24 7.60 -13.82
N THR A 625 -19.72 8.86 -13.75
CA THR A 625 -19.31 9.79 -12.70
C THR A 625 -19.60 9.25 -11.29
N GLU A 626 -20.80 8.72 -11.05
CA GLU A 626 -21.14 8.13 -9.75
C GLU A 626 -20.21 6.97 -9.37
N GLY A 627 -19.78 6.15 -10.36
CA GLY A 627 -18.78 5.10 -10.18
C GLY A 627 -17.43 5.63 -9.67
N PHE A 628 -16.93 6.72 -10.24
CA PHE A 628 -15.69 7.37 -9.81
C PHE A 628 -15.80 8.05 -8.44
N LEU A 629 -17.01 8.46 -8.04
CA LEU A 629 -17.28 9.11 -6.76
C LEU A 629 -17.59 8.15 -5.61
N GLN A 630 -17.64 6.83 -5.86
CA GLN A 630 -17.92 5.87 -4.79
C GLN A 630 -16.86 5.92 -3.69
N PRO A 631 -17.22 5.71 -2.40
CA PRO A 631 -16.28 5.76 -1.29
C PRO A 631 -15.06 4.84 -1.44
N SER A 632 -15.22 3.68 -2.09
CA SER A 632 -14.16 2.70 -2.34
C SER A 632 -13.10 3.15 -3.37
N PHE A 633 -13.40 4.20 -4.14
CA PHE A 633 -12.50 4.74 -5.16
C PHE A 633 -12.16 6.22 -4.93
N ARG A 634 -12.84 6.91 -4.01
CA ARG A 634 -12.70 8.37 -3.83
C ARG A 634 -11.31 8.80 -3.43
N ASP A 635 -10.58 7.95 -2.70
CA ASP A 635 -9.20 8.14 -2.27
C ASP A 635 -8.17 7.91 -3.41
N ARG A 636 -8.57 7.23 -4.49
CA ARG A 636 -7.73 6.98 -5.66
C ARG A 636 -7.74 8.13 -6.67
N PHE A 637 -8.74 9.01 -6.59
CA PHE A 637 -8.91 10.13 -7.50
C PHE A 637 -8.83 11.44 -6.74
N SER A 638 -7.90 12.30 -7.12
CA SER A 638 -7.81 13.62 -6.53
C SER A 638 -9.02 14.47 -6.98
N ASP A 639 -9.26 14.60 -8.29
CA ASP A 639 -10.36 15.35 -8.93
C ASP A 639 -11.15 14.52 -9.92
N VAL A 640 -12.49 14.64 -9.89
CA VAL A 640 -13.39 14.12 -10.92
C VAL A 640 -14.10 15.29 -11.58
N ILE A 641 -13.67 15.65 -12.78
CA ILE A 641 -14.11 16.83 -13.52
C ILE A 641 -15.26 16.46 -14.47
N LEU A 642 -16.39 17.13 -14.31
CA LEU A 642 -17.54 17.03 -15.20
C LEU A 642 -17.41 18.06 -16.32
N LEU A 643 -17.35 17.62 -17.58
CA LEU A 643 -17.41 18.52 -18.72
C LEU A 643 -18.86 18.65 -19.17
N ALA A 644 -19.44 19.83 -19.04
CA ALA A 644 -20.84 20.09 -19.40
C ALA A 644 -21.02 21.42 -20.14
N ARG A 645 -22.08 21.54 -20.95
CA ARG A 645 -22.41 22.79 -21.67
C ARG A 645 -23.05 23.85 -20.77
N SER A 646 -23.70 23.41 -19.69
CA SER A 646 -24.41 24.27 -18.75
C SER A 646 -24.52 23.62 -17.36
N ARG A 647 -24.82 24.43 -16.34
CA ARG A 647 -25.16 23.98 -14.98
C ARG A 647 -26.58 23.42 -14.94
N SER A 648 -26.74 22.19 -15.39
CA SER A 648 -28.03 21.46 -15.28
C SER A 648 -28.26 20.94 -13.85
N PRO A 649 -29.51 20.63 -13.46
CA PRO A 649 -29.79 19.99 -12.17
C PRO A 649 -28.99 18.71 -11.93
N ASN A 650 -28.78 17.91 -12.97
CA ASN A 650 -27.96 16.70 -12.90
C ASN A 650 -26.47 17.01 -12.65
N ALA A 651 -25.94 18.07 -13.27
CA ALA A 651 -24.57 18.50 -13.02
C ALA A 651 -24.40 18.97 -11.56
N GLU A 652 -25.33 19.79 -11.05
CA GLU A 652 -25.28 20.28 -9.68
C GLU A 652 -25.42 19.13 -8.66
N LYS A 653 -26.25 18.12 -8.94
CA LYS A 653 -26.33 16.90 -8.12
C LYS A 653 -24.97 16.18 -8.03
N LEU A 654 -24.25 16.03 -9.13
CA LEU A 654 -22.95 15.35 -9.14
C LEU A 654 -21.86 16.19 -8.45
N VAL A 655 -21.92 17.52 -8.57
CA VAL A 655 -21.04 18.43 -7.84
C VAL A 655 -21.24 18.32 -6.32
N GLN A 656 -22.49 18.21 -5.86
CA GLN A 656 -22.79 17.99 -4.45
C GLN A 656 -22.21 16.66 -3.92
N HIS A 657 -22.03 15.67 -4.77
CA HIS A 657 -21.40 14.39 -4.44
C HIS A 657 -19.86 14.41 -4.57
N GLY A 658 -19.25 15.58 -4.74
CA GLY A 658 -17.80 15.76 -4.65
C GLY A 658 -17.04 15.79 -5.98
N ALA A 659 -17.75 15.95 -7.10
CA ALA A 659 -17.15 16.26 -8.40
C ALA A 659 -16.96 17.77 -8.63
N SER A 660 -16.04 18.12 -9.51
CA SER A 660 -15.81 19.49 -9.97
C SER A 660 -16.49 19.71 -11.32
N LEU A 661 -17.07 20.88 -11.58
CA LEU A 661 -17.74 21.17 -12.86
C LEU A 661 -16.93 22.14 -13.71
N ARG A 662 -16.65 21.77 -14.97
CA ARG A 662 -16.10 22.67 -15.99
C ARG A 662 -17.09 22.82 -17.13
N LEU A 663 -17.43 24.09 -17.41
CA LEU A 663 -18.28 24.41 -18.53
C LEU A 663 -17.46 24.54 -19.81
N TYR A 664 -17.96 23.95 -20.90
CA TYR A 664 -17.35 24.07 -22.22
C TYR A 664 -18.30 24.66 -23.27
N ALA A 665 -17.71 25.27 -24.27
CA ALA A 665 -18.25 25.67 -25.56
C ALA A 665 -17.27 25.19 -26.64
N GLU A 666 -17.68 25.13 -27.91
CA GLU A 666 -16.84 24.58 -28.98
C GLU A 666 -15.48 25.29 -29.12
N ASN A 667 -15.41 26.58 -28.82
CA ASN A 667 -14.20 27.38 -28.93
C ASN A 667 -13.26 27.32 -27.70
N ASN A 668 -13.64 26.65 -26.61
CA ASN A 668 -12.84 26.57 -25.38
C ASN A 668 -12.58 25.13 -24.93
N LEU A 669 -12.80 24.14 -25.79
CA LEU A 669 -12.71 22.72 -25.42
C LEU A 669 -11.36 22.33 -24.83
N GLY A 670 -10.25 22.78 -25.43
CA GLY A 670 -8.96 22.50 -24.83
C GLY A 670 -8.78 23.15 -23.45
N GLU A 671 -9.43 24.31 -23.18
CA GLU A 671 -9.45 25.01 -21.89
C GLU A 671 -10.10 24.15 -20.82
N ALA A 672 -11.18 23.49 -21.22
CA ALA A 672 -11.88 22.56 -20.37
C ALA A 672 -11.02 21.31 -20.06
N LEU A 673 -10.12 20.92 -20.98
CA LEU A 673 -9.26 19.73 -20.87
C LEU A 673 -7.92 19.92 -20.15
N THR A 674 -7.60 21.09 -19.63
CA THR A 674 -6.22 21.27 -19.16
C THR A 674 -5.96 20.79 -17.75
N GLY A 675 -4.76 20.27 -17.54
CA GLY A 675 -4.38 19.50 -16.37
C GLY A 675 -5.18 18.22 -16.22
N VAL A 676 -5.87 17.74 -17.27
CA VAL A 676 -6.58 16.46 -17.27
C VAL A 676 -5.61 15.40 -17.75
N ASP A 677 -5.34 14.40 -16.91
CA ASP A 677 -4.46 13.27 -17.21
C ASP A 677 -5.22 12.11 -17.87
N VAL A 678 -6.49 11.91 -17.49
CA VAL A 678 -7.35 10.86 -18.03
C VAL A 678 -8.68 11.45 -18.51
N LEU A 679 -9.05 11.18 -19.76
CA LEU A 679 -10.30 11.65 -20.36
C LEU A 679 -11.22 10.48 -20.72
N ILE A 680 -12.43 10.48 -20.15
CA ILE A 680 -13.50 9.53 -20.45
C ILE A 680 -14.57 10.21 -21.28
N ASN A 681 -14.82 9.73 -22.50
CA ASN A 681 -15.80 10.32 -23.41
C ASN A 681 -17.11 9.53 -23.43
N THR A 682 -18.12 9.97 -22.68
CA THR A 682 -19.46 9.35 -22.61
C THR A 682 -20.51 10.08 -23.48
N VAL A 683 -20.09 10.86 -24.47
CA VAL A 683 -20.99 11.65 -25.33
C VAL A 683 -21.83 10.72 -26.22
N GLY A 684 -23.15 10.91 -26.21
CA GLY A 684 -24.09 10.10 -26.98
C GLY A 684 -23.98 10.23 -28.52
N PRO A 685 -24.81 9.47 -29.26
CA PRO A 685 -24.74 9.34 -30.71
C PRO A 685 -24.94 10.65 -31.48
N THR A 686 -25.81 11.55 -31.02
CA THR A 686 -26.06 12.84 -31.68
C THR A 686 -24.91 13.87 -31.59
N GLY A 687 -23.80 13.51 -30.94
CA GLY A 687 -22.69 14.40 -30.63
C GLY A 687 -21.43 14.23 -31.48
N HIS A 688 -21.47 13.62 -32.66
CA HIS A 688 -20.25 13.33 -33.44
C HIS A 688 -19.36 14.54 -33.73
N HIS A 689 -19.94 15.68 -34.10
CA HIS A 689 -19.18 16.92 -34.29
C HIS A 689 -18.41 17.32 -33.02
N PHE A 690 -19.06 17.20 -31.87
CA PHE A 690 -18.43 17.46 -30.58
C PHE A 690 -17.37 16.42 -30.22
N LYS A 691 -17.61 15.13 -30.50
CA LYS A 691 -16.61 14.06 -30.25
C LYS A 691 -15.32 14.36 -31.02
N GLU A 692 -15.41 14.75 -32.28
CA GLU A 692 -14.25 15.14 -33.09
C GLU A 692 -13.58 16.40 -32.54
N ALA A 693 -14.34 17.45 -32.22
CA ALA A 693 -13.80 18.68 -31.65
C ALA A 693 -13.08 18.42 -30.30
N LEU A 694 -13.64 17.56 -29.46
CA LEU A 694 -13.05 17.12 -28.20
C LEU A 694 -11.74 16.35 -28.44
N LEU A 695 -11.73 15.41 -29.40
CA LEU A 695 -10.54 14.63 -29.77
C LEU A 695 -9.41 15.52 -30.29
N ARG A 696 -9.73 16.45 -31.20
CA ARG A 696 -8.74 17.43 -31.70
C ARG A 696 -8.18 18.30 -30.58
N SER A 697 -8.97 18.56 -29.54
CA SER A 697 -8.54 19.32 -28.37
C SER A 697 -7.64 18.53 -27.41
N ILE A 698 -7.48 17.22 -27.60
CA ILE A 698 -6.51 16.40 -26.85
C ILE A 698 -5.07 16.68 -27.33
N VAL A 699 -4.89 17.05 -28.61
CA VAL A 699 -3.58 17.35 -29.17
C VAL A 699 -2.96 18.54 -28.44
N GLY A 700 -1.82 18.32 -27.78
CA GLY A 700 -1.13 19.34 -26.98
C GLY A 700 -1.75 19.61 -25.60
N SER A 701 -2.69 18.77 -25.15
CA SER A 701 -3.19 18.74 -23.77
C SER A 701 -2.36 17.81 -22.88
N ASP A 702 -2.69 17.75 -21.58
CA ASP A 702 -2.00 16.91 -20.60
C ASP A 702 -2.52 15.46 -20.55
N VAL A 703 -3.50 15.10 -21.39
CA VAL A 703 -4.16 13.79 -21.38
C VAL A 703 -3.17 12.70 -21.80
N LYS A 704 -3.03 11.69 -20.94
CA LYS A 704 -2.16 10.51 -21.12
C LYS A 704 -2.97 9.26 -21.46
N LEU A 705 -4.22 9.19 -21.01
CA LEU A 705 -5.14 8.07 -21.25
C LEU A 705 -6.51 8.58 -21.74
N TYR A 706 -7.00 8.01 -22.84
CA TYR A 706 -8.26 8.36 -23.49
C TYR A 706 -9.17 7.14 -23.64
N PHE A 707 -10.38 7.24 -23.08
CA PHE A 707 -11.47 6.28 -23.32
C PHE A 707 -12.47 6.92 -24.30
N PRO A 708 -12.52 6.49 -25.57
CA PRO A 708 -13.50 6.97 -26.55
C PRO A 708 -14.91 6.48 -26.21
N SER A 709 -15.91 7.09 -26.86
CA SER A 709 -17.33 6.77 -26.63
C SER A 709 -17.74 5.47 -27.31
N GLU A 710 -17.33 4.36 -26.71
CA GLU A 710 -17.54 3.01 -27.21
C GLU A 710 -18.66 2.30 -26.45
N PHE A 711 -18.35 1.83 -25.24
CA PHE A 711 -19.15 1.30 -24.11
C PHE A 711 -20.30 0.32 -24.39
N GLY A 712 -20.73 0.12 -25.63
CA GLY A 712 -21.77 -0.82 -26.02
C GLY A 712 -21.17 -2.08 -26.64
N VAL A 713 -21.76 -2.50 -27.76
CA VAL A 713 -21.31 -3.66 -28.51
C VAL A 713 -20.02 -3.40 -29.28
N ASP A 714 -19.26 -4.46 -29.50
CA ASP A 714 -18.18 -4.45 -30.47
C ASP A 714 -18.78 -4.36 -31.88
N HIS A 715 -18.50 -3.26 -32.58
CA HIS A 715 -19.05 -2.96 -33.90
C HIS A 715 -18.06 -3.28 -35.03
N TYR A 716 -16.98 -4.00 -34.73
CA TYR A 716 -16.03 -4.58 -35.71
C TYR A 716 -16.35 -6.03 -36.06
N VAL A 717 -17.27 -6.68 -35.34
CA VAL A 717 -17.71 -8.08 -35.56
C VAL A 717 -18.64 -8.25 -36.79
N HIS A 718 -18.86 -7.19 -37.55
CA HIS A 718 -19.68 -7.18 -38.76
C HIS A 718 -19.15 -6.20 -39.81
N ASP A 719 -19.61 -6.36 -41.05
CA ASP A 719 -19.13 -5.68 -42.25
C ASP A 719 -20.18 -4.78 -42.93
N PHE A 720 -21.43 -4.78 -42.47
CA PHE A 720 -22.45 -3.84 -42.96
C PHE A 720 -22.27 -2.44 -42.37
N SER A 721 -22.74 -1.43 -43.12
CA SER A 721 -22.66 -0.02 -42.76
C SER A 721 -23.79 0.40 -41.84
N HIS A 722 -23.46 1.25 -40.87
CA HIS A 722 -24.40 1.90 -39.97
C HIS A 722 -23.80 3.23 -39.48
N ASP A 723 -24.54 4.33 -39.65
CA ASP A 723 -24.03 5.69 -39.41
C ASP A 723 -23.31 5.87 -38.06
N GLU A 724 -23.90 5.40 -36.95
CA GLU A 724 -23.27 5.52 -35.62
C GLU A 724 -21.97 4.72 -35.50
N TRP A 725 -21.93 3.50 -36.05
CA TRP A 725 -20.80 2.59 -35.89
C TRP A 725 -19.67 2.97 -36.84
N ASP A 726 -19.98 3.39 -38.06
CA ASP A 726 -19.00 3.90 -39.00
C ASP A 726 -18.39 5.22 -38.48
N ALA A 727 -19.18 6.07 -37.82
CA ALA A 727 -18.67 7.26 -37.15
C ALA A 727 -17.73 6.94 -35.96
N LYS A 728 -18.01 5.87 -35.18
CA LYS A 728 -17.11 5.41 -34.11
C LYS A 728 -15.79 4.85 -34.67
N LYS A 729 -15.85 4.04 -35.73
CA LYS A 729 -14.66 3.55 -36.46
C LYS A 729 -13.80 4.71 -36.96
N ALA A 730 -14.44 5.70 -37.61
CA ALA A 730 -13.76 6.90 -38.09
C ALA A 730 -13.13 7.72 -36.94
N HIS A 731 -13.83 7.86 -35.81
CA HIS A 731 -13.31 8.56 -34.62
C HIS A 731 -12.07 7.87 -34.04
N PHE A 732 -12.07 6.54 -33.93
CA PHE A 732 -10.92 5.79 -33.43
C PHE A 732 -9.73 5.84 -34.39
N GLN A 733 -9.98 5.75 -35.71
CA GLN A 733 -8.95 5.94 -36.72
C GLN A 733 -8.32 7.32 -36.59
N LEU A 734 -9.14 8.37 -36.52
CA LEU A 734 -8.69 9.74 -36.35
C LEU A 734 -7.91 9.92 -35.03
N ALA A 735 -8.32 9.25 -33.94
CA ALA A 735 -7.59 9.31 -32.68
C ALA A 735 -6.19 8.69 -32.80
N SER A 736 -6.09 7.55 -33.48
CA SER A 736 -4.81 6.87 -33.72
C SER A 736 -3.84 7.74 -34.52
N GLU A 737 -4.37 8.57 -35.43
CA GLU A 737 -3.58 9.52 -36.22
C GLU A 737 -3.20 10.80 -35.45
N LEU A 738 -4.14 11.39 -34.70
CA LEU A 738 -3.95 12.69 -34.04
C LEU A 738 -3.19 12.61 -32.72
N ILE A 739 -3.36 11.53 -31.95
CA ILE A 739 -2.83 11.40 -30.59
C ILE A 739 -2.07 10.07 -30.39
N PRO A 740 -1.07 9.75 -31.24
CA PRO A 740 -0.36 8.46 -31.19
C PRO A 740 0.41 8.23 -29.88
N ASN A 741 0.71 9.29 -29.13
CA ASN A 741 1.42 9.23 -27.85
C ASN A 741 0.48 9.15 -26.64
N VAL A 742 -0.84 9.15 -26.84
CA VAL A 742 -1.85 9.02 -25.79
C VAL A 742 -2.38 7.60 -25.82
N ARG A 743 -2.36 6.90 -24.67
CA ARG A 743 -2.94 5.55 -24.59
C ARG A 743 -4.44 5.66 -24.84
N THR A 744 -4.94 4.98 -25.87
CA THR A 744 -6.39 4.90 -26.14
C THR A 744 -6.89 3.50 -25.77
N CYS A 745 -7.97 3.42 -25.00
CA CYS A 745 -8.56 2.16 -24.57
C CYS A 745 -10.06 2.10 -24.92
N ARG A 746 -10.42 1.25 -25.88
CA ARG A 746 -11.82 1.00 -26.26
C ARG A 746 -12.41 -0.03 -25.30
N VAL A 747 -13.59 0.27 -24.75
CA VAL A 747 -14.27 -0.63 -23.80
C VAL A 747 -15.61 -1.03 -24.40
N TYR A 748 -15.82 -2.32 -24.59
CA TYR A 748 -17.06 -2.91 -25.09
C TYR A 748 -17.77 -3.65 -23.95
N ALA A 749 -18.87 -3.12 -23.45
CA ALA A 749 -19.57 -3.68 -22.29
C ALA A 749 -20.85 -4.48 -22.65
N GLY A 750 -21.07 -4.74 -23.94
CA GLY A 750 -22.27 -5.45 -24.41
C GLY A 750 -23.48 -4.52 -24.38
N LEU A 751 -24.65 -5.06 -24.06
CA LEU A 751 -25.89 -4.28 -23.94
C LEU A 751 -26.04 -3.69 -22.52
N PHE A 752 -26.50 -2.45 -22.40
CA PHE A 752 -26.78 -1.88 -21.08
C PHE A 752 -28.01 -2.53 -20.46
N LEU A 753 -27.83 -3.14 -19.29
CA LEU A 753 -28.88 -3.92 -18.63
C LEU A 753 -30.17 -3.11 -18.43
N GLU A 754 -30.05 -1.86 -17.97
CA GLU A 754 -31.18 -1.00 -17.66
C GLU A 754 -31.96 -0.54 -18.90
N ASP A 755 -31.29 -0.42 -20.06
CA ASP A 755 -31.88 0.10 -21.31
C ASP A 755 -32.21 -1.01 -22.33
N SER A 756 -31.85 -2.27 -22.09
CA SER A 756 -31.90 -3.30 -23.14
C SER A 756 -32.98 -4.36 -22.97
N ILE A 757 -33.57 -4.49 -21.78
CA ILE A 757 -34.72 -5.37 -21.56
C ILE A 757 -36.02 -4.59 -21.82
N GLY A 758 -36.23 -4.21 -23.09
CA GLY A 758 -37.40 -3.45 -23.52
C GLY A 758 -37.92 -3.87 -24.91
N PRO A 759 -39.09 -3.37 -25.32
CA PRO A 759 -39.78 -3.84 -26.53
C PRO A 759 -39.01 -3.61 -27.83
N TRP A 760 -38.13 -2.60 -27.90
CA TRP A 760 -37.28 -2.34 -29.08
C TRP A 760 -36.24 -3.44 -29.36
N PHE A 761 -35.88 -4.25 -28.36
CA PHE A 761 -35.07 -5.46 -28.54
C PHE A 761 -35.90 -6.75 -28.57
N GLY A 762 -37.23 -6.62 -28.56
CA GLY A 762 -38.17 -7.74 -28.57
C GLY A 762 -38.65 -8.16 -27.19
N PHE A 763 -38.41 -7.41 -26.11
CA PHE A 763 -38.90 -7.73 -24.77
C PHE A 763 -40.19 -6.95 -24.42
N ASP A 764 -41.34 -7.31 -25.01
CA ASP A 764 -42.64 -6.67 -24.73
C ASP A 764 -43.31 -7.30 -23.49
N THR A 765 -42.80 -6.91 -22.32
CA THR A 765 -43.31 -7.40 -21.02
C THR A 765 -44.75 -6.94 -20.75
N LYS A 766 -45.15 -5.79 -21.30
CA LYS A 766 -46.52 -5.24 -21.15
C LYS A 766 -47.56 -6.17 -21.75
N ARG A 767 -47.27 -6.71 -22.94
CA ARG A 767 -48.15 -7.65 -23.65
C ARG A 767 -47.81 -9.13 -23.38
N GLY A 768 -46.83 -9.41 -22.52
CA GLY A 768 -46.39 -10.76 -22.21
C GLY A 768 -45.83 -11.49 -23.44
N ARG A 769 -45.13 -10.79 -24.34
CA ARG A 769 -44.57 -11.38 -25.56
C ARG A 769 -43.13 -10.99 -25.75
N TYR A 770 -42.24 -11.97 -25.78
CA TYR A 770 -40.84 -11.78 -26.18
C TYR A 770 -40.64 -12.31 -27.60
N GLU A 771 -39.86 -11.62 -28.44
CA GLU A 771 -39.62 -12.00 -29.83
C GLU A 771 -38.13 -12.00 -30.16
N ALA A 772 -37.56 -13.19 -30.25
CA ALA A 772 -36.18 -13.42 -30.66
C ALA A 772 -36.04 -13.33 -32.19
N VAL A 773 -34.87 -12.92 -32.65
CA VAL A 773 -34.47 -13.06 -34.04
C VAL A 773 -33.55 -14.27 -34.13
N GLY A 774 -33.99 -15.35 -34.77
CA GLY A 774 -33.28 -16.63 -34.76
C GLY A 774 -33.59 -17.49 -33.53
N ASP A 775 -32.56 -18.09 -32.95
CA ASP A 775 -32.68 -18.99 -31.79
C ASP A 775 -32.92 -18.19 -30.49
N PRO A 776 -34.05 -18.38 -29.78
CA PRO A 776 -34.31 -17.69 -28.50
C PRO A 776 -33.34 -18.10 -27.37
N ASP A 777 -32.62 -19.22 -27.52
CA ASP A 777 -31.62 -19.70 -26.57
C ASP A 777 -30.21 -19.14 -26.84
N GLN A 778 -30.02 -18.38 -27.92
CA GLN A 778 -28.78 -17.65 -28.15
C GLN A 778 -28.55 -16.59 -27.07
N LYS A 779 -27.40 -16.67 -26.40
CA LYS A 779 -27.05 -15.75 -25.31
C LYS A 779 -26.60 -14.39 -25.81
N THR A 780 -26.92 -13.37 -25.03
CA THR A 780 -26.47 -11.99 -25.20
C THR A 780 -25.89 -11.48 -23.88
N SER A 781 -24.80 -10.70 -23.93
CA SER A 781 -24.18 -10.11 -22.74
C SER A 781 -24.79 -8.77 -22.38
N TYR A 782 -25.03 -8.60 -21.08
CA TYR A 782 -25.61 -7.41 -20.48
C TYR A 782 -24.72 -6.92 -19.34
N THR A 783 -24.54 -5.61 -19.25
CA THR A 783 -23.75 -4.98 -18.17
C THR A 783 -24.51 -3.76 -17.65
N SER A 784 -24.62 -3.63 -16.32
CA SER A 784 -25.19 -2.43 -15.72
C SER A 784 -24.34 -1.20 -16.06
N MET A 785 -24.98 -0.07 -16.37
CA MET A 785 -24.28 1.20 -16.56
C MET A 785 -23.46 1.62 -15.32
N TYR A 786 -23.87 1.22 -14.11
CA TYR A 786 -23.12 1.45 -12.87
C TYR A 786 -21.85 0.61 -12.80
N ASP A 787 -21.91 -0.63 -13.27
CA ASP A 787 -20.74 -1.51 -13.37
C ASP A 787 -19.75 -1.01 -14.41
N VAL A 788 -20.22 -0.50 -15.55
CA VAL A 788 -19.37 0.16 -16.55
C VAL A 788 -18.59 1.33 -15.91
N GLY A 789 -19.28 2.14 -15.09
CA GLY A 789 -18.64 3.22 -14.33
C GLY A 789 -17.53 2.74 -13.39
N ARG A 790 -17.79 1.69 -12.62
CA ARG A 790 -16.80 1.10 -11.70
C ARG A 790 -15.62 0.47 -12.45
N ALA A 791 -15.88 -0.24 -13.53
CA ALA A 791 -14.85 -0.83 -14.37
C ALA A 791 -13.92 0.25 -14.96
N LEU A 792 -14.48 1.36 -15.44
CA LEU A 792 -13.70 2.50 -15.94
C LEU A 792 -12.90 3.19 -14.83
N ALA A 793 -13.44 3.31 -13.62
CA ALA A 793 -12.69 3.84 -12.48
C ALA A 793 -11.47 2.95 -12.18
N ILE A 794 -11.66 1.62 -12.17
CA ILE A 794 -10.57 0.68 -11.93
C ILE A 794 -9.50 0.78 -13.03
N LEU A 795 -9.90 0.76 -14.30
CA LEU A 795 -8.97 0.92 -15.43
C LEU A 795 -8.24 2.27 -15.34
N ALA A 796 -8.94 3.38 -15.08
CA ALA A 796 -8.32 4.70 -14.96
C ALA A 796 -7.31 4.81 -13.80
N SER A 797 -7.40 3.94 -12.79
CA SER A 797 -6.49 3.92 -11.64
C SER A 797 -5.22 3.07 -11.83
N GLN A 798 -5.11 2.32 -12.93
CA GLN A 798 -3.95 1.49 -13.20
C GLN A 798 -2.86 2.29 -13.95
N PRO A 799 -1.57 1.86 -13.88
CA PRO A 799 -0.51 2.47 -14.67
C PRO A 799 -0.85 2.45 -16.17
N VAL A 800 -0.70 3.58 -16.85
CA VAL A 800 -1.12 3.78 -18.26
C VAL A 800 -0.56 2.71 -19.20
N ASP A 801 0.68 2.27 -18.99
CA ASP A 801 1.35 1.28 -19.84
C ASP A 801 0.76 -0.14 -19.70
N THR A 802 0.02 -0.41 -18.64
CA THR A 802 -0.64 -1.71 -18.39
C THR A 802 -2.02 -1.82 -19.03
N ILE A 803 -2.59 -0.69 -19.50
CA ILE A 803 -3.94 -0.65 -20.07
C ILE A 803 -3.92 -1.19 -21.51
N PRO A 804 -4.70 -2.26 -21.79
CA PRO A 804 -4.82 -2.78 -23.16
C PRO A 804 -5.57 -1.78 -24.05
N PRO A 805 -5.34 -1.80 -25.38
CA PRO A 805 -6.04 -0.91 -26.30
C PRO A 805 -7.53 -1.22 -26.42
N GLU A 806 -7.95 -2.40 -25.96
CA GLU A 806 -9.31 -2.91 -26.06
C GLU A 806 -9.66 -3.81 -24.86
N VAL A 807 -10.90 -3.71 -24.37
CA VAL A 807 -11.44 -4.49 -23.27
C VAL A 807 -12.89 -4.87 -23.55
N HIS A 808 -13.21 -6.17 -23.55
CA HIS A 808 -14.58 -6.67 -23.53
C HIS A 808 -14.99 -7.03 -22.10
N LEU A 809 -16.10 -6.45 -21.65
CA LEU A 809 -16.68 -6.67 -20.33
C LEU A 809 -18.07 -7.27 -20.48
N SER A 810 -18.47 -8.07 -19.49
CA SER A 810 -19.82 -8.61 -19.37
C SER A 810 -20.22 -8.72 -17.90
N GLY A 811 -21.33 -8.11 -17.50
CA GLY A 811 -21.90 -8.31 -16.17
C GLY A 811 -22.59 -9.66 -16.02
N ASP A 812 -23.43 -10.01 -16.99
CA ASP A 812 -24.17 -11.28 -17.05
C ASP A 812 -24.44 -11.64 -18.52
N SER A 813 -24.72 -12.90 -18.82
CA SER A 813 -25.03 -13.35 -20.19
C SER A 813 -26.14 -14.37 -20.18
N LYS A 814 -27.27 -14.01 -20.79
CA LYS A 814 -28.50 -14.80 -20.79
C LYS A 814 -29.18 -14.80 -22.15
N SER A 815 -29.90 -15.88 -22.43
CA SER A 815 -30.79 -15.98 -23.58
C SER A 815 -32.13 -15.28 -23.34
N MET A 816 -32.91 -15.06 -24.39
CA MET A 816 -34.25 -14.48 -24.26
C MET A 816 -35.17 -15.41 -23.48
N THR A 817 -35.02 -16.73 -23.65
CA THR A 817 -35.70 -17.76 -22.85
C THR A 817 -35.37 -17.60 -21.36
N GLU A 818 -34.09 -17.61 -21.00
CA GLU A 818 -33.67 -17.47 -19.59
C GLU A 818 -34.15 -16.15 -18.98
N ILE A 819 -34.13 -15.05 -19.74
CA ILE A 819 -34.63 -13.75 -19.28
C ILE A 819 -36.14 -13.84 -19.03
N SER A 820 -36.92 -14.46 -19.92
CA SER A 820 -38.37 -14.61 -19.75
C SER A 820 -38.69 -15.34 -18.44
N GLU A 821 -38.04 -16.46 -18.16
CA GLU A 821 -38.22 -17.25 -16.94
C GLU A 821 -37.90 -16.43 -15.68
N LEU A 822 -36.81 -15.66 -15.69
CA LEU A 822 -36.44 -14.78 -14.59
C LEU A 822 -37.46 -13.66 -14.37
N MET A 823 -38.01 -13.09 -15.44
CA MET A 823 -39.03 -12.03 -15.35
C MET A 823 -40.36 -12.60 -14.84
N GLU A 824 -40.80 -13.75 -15.33
CA GLU A 824 -41.99 -14.47 -14.84
C GLU A 824 -41.87 -14.77 -13.34
N ALA A 825 -40.72 -15.32 -12.92
CA ALA A 825 -40.43 -15.65 -11.52
C ALA A 825 -40.45 -14.44 -10.58
N ASN A 826 -40.28 -13.22 -11.11
CA ASN A 826 -40.26 -11.98 -10.35
C ASN A 826 -41.53 -11.12 -10.51
N GLY A 827 -42.59 -11.63 -11.17
CA GLY A 827 -43.91 -10.99 -11.18
C GLY A 827 -44.33 -10.34 -12.50
N ALA A 828 -43.69 -10.67 -13.63
CA ALA A 828 -44.08 -10.16 -14.95
C ALA A 828 -45.50 -10.55 -15.38
N GLY A 829 -45.99 -11.72 -14.91
CA GLY A 829 -47.09 -12.46 -15.56
C GLY A 829 -46.51 -13.45 -16.57
N SER A 830 -47.36 -14.20 -17.29
CA SER A 830 -46.88 -15.16 -18.29
C SER A 830 -46.31 -14.44 -19.53
N ILE A 831 -45.14 -14.86 -19.97
CA ILE A 831 -44.41 -14.33 -21.13
C ILE A 831 -44.28 -15.43 -22.18
N HIS A 832 -44.79 -15.17 -23.38
CA HIS A 832 -44.64 -16.06 -24.52
C HIS A 832 -43.43 -15.66 -25.37
N VAL A 833 -42.41 -16.51 -25.43
CA VAL A 833 -41.24 -16.33 -26.30
C VAL A 833 -41.55 -16.86 -27.70
N THR A 834 -41.42 -15.99 -28.69
CA THR A 834 -41.60 -16.25 -30.13
C THR A 834 -40.30 -15.98 -30.87
N SER A 835 -40.16 -16.47 -32.09
CA SER A 835 -39.00 -16.16 -32.93
C SER A 835 -39.39 -15.83 -34.37
N VAL A 836 -38.59 -14.97 -34.99
CA VAL A 836 -38.62 -14.69 -36.43
C VAL A 836 -37.34 -15.21 -37.09
N PRO A 837 -37.38 -15.66 -38.36
CA PRO A 837 -36.19 -16.26 -38.98
C PRO A 837 -35.07 -15.23 -39.19
N LEU A 838 -33.87 -15.55 -38.66
CA LEU A 838 -32.70 -14.67 -38.63
C LEU A 838 -32.34 -14.10 -40.00
N GLU A 839 -32.18 -14.96 -41.00
CA GLU A 839 -31.76 -14.54 -42.35
C GLU A 839 -32.75 -13.59 -43.01
N SER A 840 -34.06 -13.87 -42.91
CA SER A 840 -35.09 -12.99 -43.47
C SER A 840 -35.17 -11.66 -42.75
N TYR A 841 -35.03 -11.66 -41.42
CA TYR A 841 -35.06 -10.44 -40.63
C TYR A 841 -33.83 -9.57 -40.94
N LYS A 842 -32.63 -10.16 -40.94
CA LYS A 842 -31.38 -9.49 -41.31
C LYS A 842 -31.44 -8.89 -42.72
N ALA A 843 -31.87 -9.68 -43.71
CA ALA A 843 -32.05 -9.18 -45.08
C ALA A 843 -33.03 -8.00 -45.14
N GLY A 844 -34.14 -8.07 -44.38
CA GLY A 844 -35.11 -6.98 -44.29
C GLY A 844 -34.58 -5.71 -43.64
N VAL A 845 -33.74 -5.83 -42.60
CA VAL A 845 -33.08 -4.69 -41.94
C VAL A 845 -32.06 -4.05 -42.87
N LEU A 846 -31.23 -4.85 -43.55
CA LEU A 846 -30.22 -4.35 -44.50
C LEU A 846 -30.86 -3.72 -45.75
N ALA A 847 -32.00 -4.23 -46.20
CA ALA A 847 -32.75 -3.66 -47.32
C ALA A 847 -33.48 -2.35 -46.96
N ARG A 848 -33.81 -2.15 -45.68
CA ARG A 848 -34.48 -0.95 -45.15
C ARG A 848 -33.68 -0.41 -43.95
N PRO A 849 -32.53 0.26 -44.19
CA PRO A 849 -31.66 0.75 -43.14
C PRO A 849 -32.39 1.65 -42.15
N SER A 850 -32.16 1.41 -40.85
CA SER A 850 -32.60 2.31 -39.77
C SER A 850 -31.48 3.27 -39.39
N ALA A 851 -31.84 4.49 -38.99
CA ALA A 851 -30.91 5.45 -38.39
C ALA A 851 -30.50 5.07 -36.95
N THR A 852 -31.25 4.16 -36.32
CA THR A 852 -31.04 3.70 -34.96
C THR A 852 -30.66 2.22 -34.94
N PRO A 853 -29.80 1.78 -33.99
CA PRO A 853 -29.14 0.48 -34.07
C PRO A 853 -30.01 -0.69 -33.60
N GLU A 854 -31.20 -0.48 -33.03
CA GLU A 854 -31.94 -1.53 -32.31
C GLU A 854 -32.28 -2.72 -33.22
N ARG A 855 -32.70 -2.44 -34.46
CA ARG A 855 -33.01 -3.50 -35.44
C ARG A 855 -31.78 -4.30 -35.85
N TYR A 856 -30.61 -3.65 -35.92
CA TYR A 856 -29.35 -4.32 -36.24
C TYR A 856 -28.87 -5.18 -35.08
N LEU A 857 -28.90 -4.61 -33.89
CA LEU A 857 -28.58 -5.28 -32.64
C LEU A 857 -29.44 -6.53 -32.42
N ARG A 858 -30.75 -6.50 -32.74
CA ARG A 858 -31.62 -7.69 -32.63
C ARG A 858 -31.11 -8.88 -33.44
N PHE A 859 -30.63 -8.67 -34.68
CA PHE A 859 -30.06 -9.78 -35.44
C PHE A 859 -28.63 -10.11 -35.00
N LEU A 860 -27.83 -9.14 -34.52
CA LEU A 860 -26.51 -9.42 -33.93
C LEU A 860 -26.62 -10.25 -32.64
N MET A 861 -27.68 -10.07 -31.85
CA MET A 861 -28.04 -10.94 -30.73
C MET A 861 -28.27 -12.37 -31.23
N GLY A 862 -29.09 -12.54 -32.28
CA GLY A 862 -29.35 -13.84 -32.92
C GLY A 862 -28.12 -14.48 -33.57
N GLU A 863 -27.17 -13.70 -34.05
CA GLU A 863 -25.87 -14.16 -34.56
C GLU A 863 -24.87 -14.53 -33.45
N GLY A 864 -25.20 -14.29 -32.17
CA GLY A 864 -24.31 -14.51 -31.03
C GLY A 864 -23.14 -13.52 -30.94
N LYS A 865 -23.17 -12.43 -31.71
CA LYS A 865 -22.06 -11.46 -31.81
C LYS A 865 -21.99 -10.45 -30.67
N ILE A 866 -22.88 -10.56 -29.68
CA ILE A 866 -22.90 -9.73 -28.48
C ILE A 866 -22.65 -10.60 -27.23
N GLN A 867 -22.15 -11.82 -27.41
CA GLN A 867 -21.81 -12.71 -26.29
C GLN A 867 -20.35 -12.50 -25.88
N HIS A 868 -20.12 -11.59 -24.93
CA HIS A 868 -18.82 -11.27 -24.32
C HIS A 868 -18.46 -12.28 -23.21
N SER A 869 -18.42 -13.56 -23.58
CA SER A 869 -17.94 -14.66 -22.73
C SER A 869 -16.73 -15.35 -23.36
N ILE A 870 -16.08 -16.24 -22.62
CA ILE A 870 -15.01 -17.11 -23.16
C ILE A 870 -15.51 -17.89 -24.38
N ASP A 871 -16.76 -18.37 -24.34
CA ASP A 871 -17.39 -19.13 -25.43
C ASP A 871 -17.95 -18.25 -26.56
N GLY A 872 -17.69 -16.94 -26.54
CA GLY A 872 -18.20 -15.96 -27.51
C GLY A 872 -17.08 -15.11 -28.09
N ILE A 873 -17.22 -13.78 -28.08
CA ILE A 873 -16.23 -12.86 -28.68
C ILE A 873 -15.11 -12.43 -27.73
N GLY A 874 -15.08 -12.95 -26.50
CA GLY A 874 -14.03 -12.68 -25.51
C GLY A 874 -14.53 -11.94 -24.26
N ASN A 875 -13.80 -12.09 -23.16
CA ASN A 875 -14.10 -11.45 -21.88
C ASN A 875 -12.81 -11.17 -21.11
N GLN A 876 -12.62 -9.93 -20.64
CA GLN A 876 -11.48 -9.50 -19.86
C GLN A 876 -11.91 -8.96 -18.48
N ASN A 877 -13.01 -9.45 -17.89
CA ASN A 877 -13.45 -9.03 -16.55
C ASN A 877 -12.33 -9.12 -15.49
N GLY A 878 -11.38 -10.06 -15.65
CA GLY A 878 -10.22 -10.21 -14.78
C GLY A 878 -9.38 -8.93 -14.61
N ILE A 879 -9.31 -8.06 -15.61
CA ILE A 879 -8.55 -6.79 -15.52
C ILE A 879 -9.17 -5.78 -14.54
N VAL A 880 -10.47 -5.94 -14.23
CA VAL A 880 -11.21 -5.10 -13.29
C VAL A 880 -11.59 -5.82 -11.99
N GLN A 881 -11.19 -7.09 -11.84
CA GLN A 881 -11.38 -7.92 -10.64
C GLN A 881 -10.10 -7.97 -9.78
N VAL A 882 -9.51 -6.80 -9.49
CA VAL A 882 -8.33 -6.65 -8.63
C VAL A 882 -8.70 -6.56 -7.14
N THR A 883 -7.75 -6.72 -6.22
CA THR A 883 -7.99 -6.56 -4.77
C THR A 883 -8.53 -5.15 -4.46
N GLY A 884 -9.74 -5.07 -3.93
CA GLY A 884 -10.46 -3.80 -3.75
C GLY A 884 -11.12 -3.22 -5.02
N GLY A 885 -11.28 -4.04 -6.07
CA GLY A 885 -11.97 -3.74 -7.33
C GLY A 885 -13.40 -4.28 -7.37
N LEU A 886 -13.94 -4.50 -8.58
CA LEU A 886 -15.33 -4.91 -8.76
C LEU A 886 -15.52 -6.38 -8.37
N SER A 887 -16.05 -6.63 -7.17
CA SER A 887 -16.23 -7.99 -6.65
C SER A 887 -17.49 -8.69 -7.14
N ILE A 888 -18.53 -7.94 -7.53
CA ILE A 888 -19.82 -8.47 -7.96
C ILE A 888 -20.39 -7.58 -9.07
N TRP A 889 -20.73 -8.19 -10.20
CA TRP A 889 -21.49 -7.57 -11.28
C TRP A 889 -22.99 -7.66 -10.99
N MET A 890 -23.76 -6.66 -11.41
CA MET A 890 -25.22 -6.71 -11.35
C MET A 890 -25.73 -7.79 -12.33
N SER A 891 -26.38 -8.81 -11.79
CA SER A 891 -26.96 -9.89 -12.58
C SER A 891 -28.34 -9.55 -13.13
N ILE A 892 -28.76 -10.23 -14.19
CA ILE A 892 -30.11 -10.12 -14.74
C ILE A 892 -31.15 -10.61 -13.73
N SER A 893 -30.82 -11.62 -12.92
CA SER A 893 -31.69 -12.07 -11.83
C SER A 893 -31.93 -10.98 -10.78
N GLN A 894 -30.87 -10.23 -10.42
CA GLN A 894 -31.01 -9.11 -9.49
C GLN A 894 -31.86 -8.00 -10.11
N PHE A 895 -31.61 -7.65 -11.38
CA PHE A 895 -32.39 -6.65 -12.08
C PHE A 895 -33.88 -7.03 -12.23
N ALA A 896 -34.17 -8.31 -12.52
CA ALA A 896 -35.54 -8.83 -12.53
C ALA A 896 -36.21 -8.65 -11.17
N SER A 897 -35.50 -8.94 -10.07
CA SER A 897 -36.03 -8.70 -8.71
C SER A 897 -36.29 -7.22 -8.44
N GLU A 898 -35.38 -6.31 -8.81
CA GLU A 898 -35.51 -4.88 -8.56
C GLU A 898 -36.67 -4.26 -9.36
N THR A 899 -36.90 -4.74 -10.58
CA THR A 899 -37.97 -4.28 -11.47
C THR A 899 -39.28 -5.05 -11.30
N LYS A 900 -39.33 -6.03 -10.38
CA LYS A 900 -40.48 -6.94 -10.19
C LYS A 900 -40.89 -7.63 -11.50
N GLY A 901 -39.89 -8.08 -12.25
CA GLY A 901 -40.05 -8.74 -13.54
C GLY A 901 -40.56 -7.82 -14.66
N ARG A 902 -40.70 -6.51 -14.42
CA ARG A 902 -41.38 -5.59 -15.36
C ARG A 902 -40.54 -4.38 -15.75
N PRO A 903 -39.29 -4.55 -16.21
CA PRO A 903 -38.55 -3.45 -16.80
C PRO A 903 -39.32 -2.91 -18.01
N TRP A 904 -39.46 -1.59 -18.10
CA TRP A 904 -40.21 -0.91 -19.17
C TRP A 904 -41.65 -1.40 -19.39
N GLY A 905 -42.28 -2.03 -18.38
CA GLY A 905 -43.59 -2.69 -18.50
C GLY A 905 -44.77 -1.79 -18.86
N GLU A 906 -44.58 -0.46 -18.87
CA GLU A 906 -45.58 0.52 -19.28
C GLU A 906 -45.28 1.19 -20.63
N ALA A 907 -44.11 0.93 -21.22
CA ALA A 907 -43.69 1.55 -22.47
C ALA A 907 -44.64 1.18 -23.63
N GLU A 908 -45.05 2.17 -24.41
CA GLU A 908 -45.80 1.96 -25.66
C GLU A 908 -44.82 1.80 -26.81
N TRP A 909 -44.90 0.68 -27.52
CA TRP A 909 -44.09 0.40 -28.71
C TRP A 909 -44.92 -0.43 -29.70
N GLU A 910 -44.85 -0.08 -30.98
CA GLU A 910 -45.38 -0.91 -32.05
C GLU A 910 -44.20 -1.66 -32.68
N LEU A 911 -44.32 -2.99 -32.74
CA LEU A 911 -43.40 -3.79 -33.55
C LEU A 911 -43.57 -3.31 -35.00
N VAL A 912 -42.55 -2.66 -35.54
CA VAL A 912 -42.57 -2.21 -36.94
C VAL A 912 -42.33 -3.43 -37.82
N ASP A 913 -43.34 -3.81 -38.60
CA ASP A 913 -43.33 -4.92 -39.55
C ASP A 913 -42.24 -4.82 -40.67
#